data_AF-A0A5S3WER5-F1
#
_entry.id   AF-A0A5S3WER5-F1
#
_cell.length_a   1.000
_cell.length_b   1.000
_cell.length_c   1.000
_cell.angle_alpha   90.00
_cell.angle_beta   90.00
_cell.angle_gamma   90.00
#
_symmetry.space_group_name_H-M   'P 1'
#
loop_
_entity.id
_entity.type
_entity.pdbx_description
1 polymer ?
#
loop_
_entity_poly.entity_id
_entity_poly.type
_entity_poly.pdbx_seq_one_letter_code
_entity_poly.pdbx_strand_id
1 'polypeptide(L)'
;MVNNIFGSQANLSTMLTQSVNNANQTPATPSLHNSGDLQAINDLQTNAPKITDELLSQLNNETIDEALASNQKVEDVLQQQLTSLFTISSTPSTLNYKLSNEELALRTVISSQHEGLLKNENSTQLIERLNTSVKNIQGAYANTSDILSSLGQLGHEQKTFLASSQQRVERTLNPYMESLNRKKYEDDDNNLFELSVKTKEGDVINITFNSSQGYDEETGEAIDGFGISYEVNGDLSEAEHKALSQVLSGVGEMADEFFKVSENSFNPILVPNQTDMSLYFLAGFNSEQLVGFNVSFSTTQNDALDTGENTLDLSYSIDEASNQQALVFKAESGQNDIDFALDMSTIGAKDTQQMQQYLASLDQSLEDSRVNSAEDSKDSAFGRKGDEAMQQGFALFKGAFASMSSAAERYSNLESLAEQQFNDGRAMVADLVDNMVTNDPRYQGLGDKAPNTLGAGVSKLADFDATFSYALDSGDYQPKSTIELSQATEQTQLGELSGLTQSKNVNSHFDYQYSRPDYYNKAESYNVGTAVKNKELVGLDQSHEVDVDTKMYGFNPQTNQFELQMAMQEQTVSKSDIRLIDDIWLEENENSYSMHKKERDESDDKQDDFIETNRHSHTKLVTLIGDLDKLAENKNVRREYLTNLSQVNFFMDKK
;
A
#
# COMPACT_ATOMS: atom_id res chain seq x y z
N MET A 1 -48.37 33.22 6.00
CA MET A 1 -48.68 34.38 5.13
C MET A 1 -47.53 34.55 4.15
N VAL A 2 -47.85 34.75 2.86
CA VAL A 2 -46.99 35.31 1.77
C VAL A 2 -45.59 34.68 1.56
N ASN A 3 -45.33 33.79 0.60
CA ASN A 3 -45.28 33.86 -0.90
C ASN A 3 -43.96 34.40 -1.53
N ASN A 4 -43.24 33.46 -2.18
CA ASN A 4 -42.91 33.41 -3.62
C ASN A 4 -41.95 34.41 -4.35
N ILE A 5 -40.89 33.81 -4.95
CA ILE A 5 -40.57 33.74 -6.41
C ILE A 5 -39.81 34.88 -7.14
N PHE A 6 -38.66 34.49 -7.76
CA PHE A 6 -38.02 34.87 -9.06
C PHE A 6 -37.82 36.38 -9.45
N GLY A 7 -36.83 36.76 -10.28
CA GLY A 7 -35.72 36.03 -10.91
C GLY A 7 -35.07 36.74 -12.12
N SER A 8 -34.01 36.10 -12.67
CA SER A 8 -33.42 36.18 -14.03
C SER A 8 -32.76 37.46 -14.64
N GLN A 9 -31.46 37.32 -14.94
CA GLN A 9 -30.72 37.63 -16.20
C GLN A 9 -30.80 39.02 -16.91
N ALA A 10 -29.63 39.62 -17.23
CA ALA A 10 -29.06 39.67 -18.61
C ALA A 10 -27.91 40.71 -18.84
N ASN A 11 -26.72 40.19 -19.20
CA ASN A 11 -25.80 40.56 -20.30
C ASN A 11 -25.51 42.02 -20.82
N LEU A 12 -24.23 42.19 -21.23
CA LEU A 12 -23.66 42.98 -22.37
C LEU A 12 -23.29 44.49 -22.29
N SER A 13 -21.96 44.74 -22.42
CA SER A 13 -21.30 45.62 -23.43
C SER A 13 -20.80 47.06 -23.13
N THR A 14 -19.76 47.43 -23.91
CA THR A 14 -19.09 48.74 -24.15
C THR A 14 -18.12 49.26 -23.08
N MET A 15 -16.80 49.48 -23.31
CA MET A 15 -15.99 50.23 -24.32
C MET A 15 -15.92 51.76 -24.16
N LEU A 16 -14.69 52.30 -24.07
CA LEU A 16 -14.13 53.63 -24.50
C LEU A 16 -12.79 53.84 -23.71
N THR A 17 -11.55 53.71 -24.22
CA THR A 17 -10.71 54.47 -25.20
C THR A 17 -10.11 55.82 -24.77
N GLN A 18 -8.87 56.07 -25.25
CA GLN A 18 -8.02 57.30 -25.21
C GLN A 18 -7.14 57.44 -23.94
N SER A 19 -5.79 57.51 -23.94
CA SER A 19 -4.70 57.99 -24.86
C SER A 19 -4.21 59.43 -24.60
N VAL A 20 -2.87 59.59 -24.46
CA VAL A 20 -1.98 60.64 -25.06
C VAL A 20 -0.79 61.08 -24.15
N ASN A 21 0.45 60.81 -24.64
CA ASN A 21 1.77 61.53 -24.61
C ASN A 21 2.11 62.57 -23.51
N ASN A 22 3.34 62.69 -22.99
CA ASN A 22 4.62 63.07 -23.66
C ASN A 22 5.81 62.98 -22.65
N ALA A 23 7.02 62.51 -23.01
CA ALA A 23 8.24 63.28 -23.39
C ALA A 23 8.86 64.20 -22.29
N ASN A 24 10.18 64.39 -22.10
CA ASN A 24 11.32 64.25 -23.03
C ASN A 24 12.72 64.39 -22.32
N GLN A 25 13.82 64.09 -23.07
CA GLN A 25 15.22 64.59 -22.96
C GLN A 25 16.38 63.86 -22.20
N THR A 26 17.48 63.73 -22.95
CA THR A 26 18.86 63.21 -22.75
C THR A 26 19.88 64.36 -23.04
N PRO A 27 21.22 64.18 -23.22
CA PRO A 27 22.25 63.28 -22.62
C PRO A 27 23.58 64.02 -22.23
N ALA A 28 24.57 63.30 -21.66
CA ALA A 28 26.01 63.63 -21.83
C ALA A 28 26.95 62.42 -21.59
N THR A 29 28.02 62.32 -22.39
CA THR A 29 29.16 61.36 -22.30
C THR A 29 30.41 62.11 -22.85
N PRO A 30 31.69 61.74 -22.56
CA PRO A 30 32.30 60.51 -23.13
C PRO A 30 33.53 59.86 -22.41
N SER A 31 33.89 58.63 -22.85
CA SER A 31 35.26 58.02 -22.92
C SER A 31 36.01 57.73 -21.59
N LEU A 32 36.87 56.71 -21.38
CA LEU A 32 37.32 55.45 -22.04
C LEU A 32 38.25 54.72 -21.00
N HIS A 33 38.79 53.50 -21.10
CA HIS A 33 38.81 52.41 -22.10
C HIS A 33 39.21 51.09 -21.40
N ASN A 34 38.49 49.95 -21.55
CA ASN A 34 39.05 48.59 -21.69
C ASN A 34 37.99 47.49 -21.80
N SER A 35 38.33 46.44 -22.56
CA SER A 35 37.44 45.34 -22.94
C SER A 35 37.80 44.06 -22.18
N GLY A 36 36.87 43.56 -21.39
CA GLY A 36 36.93 42.32 -20.62
C GLY A 36 35.62 42.18 -19.84
N ASP A 37 35.17 40.95 -19.60
CA ASP A 37 34.08 40.58 -18.68
C ASP A 37 32.63 41.03 -19.00
N LEU A 38 32.36 41.53 -20.22
CA LEU A 38 30.99 41.92 -20.65
C LEU A 38 30.07 40.78 -21.14
N GLN A 39 30.41 39.52 -20.84
CA GLN A 39 29.52 38.35 -21.06
C GLN A 39 29.17 37.57 -19.78
N ALA A 40 29.94 37.69 -18.70
CA ALA A 40 29.60 37.03 -17.42
C ALA A 40 28.57 37.80 -16.57
N ILE A 41 28.27 39.06 -16.93
CA ILE A 41 27.39 39.96 -16.16
C ILE A 41 25.98 40.07 -16.77
N ASN A 42 25.81 39.79 -18.08
CA ASN A 42 24.50 39.92 -18.73
C ASN A 42 23.57 38.71 -18.51
N ASP A 43 24.11 37.49 -18.33
CA ASP A 43 23.29 36.28 -18.17
C ASP A 43 22.88 36.00 -16.71
N LEU A 44 23.42 36.76 -15.74
CA LEU A 44 22.99 36.77 -14.33
C LEU A 44 21.98 37.88 -14.00
N GLN A 45 21.62 38.74 -14.98
CA GLN A 45 20.65 39.84 -14.80
C GLN A 45 19.26 39.56 -15.39
N THR A 46 19.00 38.35 -15.90
CA THR A 46 17.73 38.03 -16.60
C THR A 46 16.71 37.24 -15.77
N ASN A 47 17.07 36.71 -14.60
CA ASN A 47 16.16 35.93 -13.73
C ASN A 47 15.78 36.60 -12.40
N ALA A 48 16.11 37.88 -12.20
CA ALA A 48 15.48 38.74 -11.20
C ALA A 48 15.46 40.19 -11.77
N PRO A 49 14.30 40.87 -11.95
CA PRO A 49 13.08 40.71 -11.16
C PRO A 49 11.78 40.52 -11.97
N LYS A 50 10.96 39.54 -11.55
CA LYS A 50 9.49 39.60 -11.62
C LYS A 50 8.89 39.16 -10.29
N ILE A 51 9.31 39.85 -9.22
CA ILE A 51 8.52 39.90 -7.99
C ILE A 51 7.19 40.53 -8.41
N THR A 52 6.11 39.76 -8.38
CA THR A 52 4.84 40.16 -8.96
C THR A 52 4.22 41.31 -8.17
N ASP A 53 3.72 42.33 -8.87
CA ASP A 53 2.94 43.43 -8.25
C ASP A 53 1.71 42.91 -7.48
N GLU A 54 1.31 41.68 -7.77
CA GLU A 54 0.27 40.89 -7.11
C GLU A 54 0.60 40.60 -5.63
N LEU A 55 1.85 40.24 -5.30
CA LEU A 55 2.35 40.08 -3.91
C LEU A 55 2.28 41.41 -3.14
N LEU A 56 2.74 42.49 -3.76
CA LEU A 56 2.68 43.85 -3.23
C LEU A 56 1.24 44.36 -3.04
N SER A 57 0.27 43.83 -3.79
CA SER A 57 -1.15 44.17 -3.63
C SER A 57 -1.81 43.45 -2.45
N GLN A 58 -1.44 42.20 -2.18
CA GLN A 58 -1.99 41.39 -1.07
C GLN A 58 -1.45 41.83 0.29
N LEU A 59 -0.21 42.30 0.36
CA LEU A 59 0.43 42.74 1.61
C LEU A 59 -0.06 44.12 2.12
N ASN A 60 -0.77 44.91 1.31
CA ASN A 60 -1.08 46.32 1.58
C ASN A 60 -2.46 46.59 2.21
N ASN A 61 -3.28 45.56 2.47
CA ASN A 61 -4.59 45.71 3.10
C ASN A 61 -4.68 44.90 4.39
N GLU A 62 -4.30 45.51 5.53
CA GLU A 62 -5.10 45.57 6.78
C GLU A 62 -4.34 46.33 7.88
N THR A 63 -5.02 46.66 8.98
CA THR A 63 -4.59 47.65 9.97
C THR A 63 -3.24 47.34 10.64
N ILE A 64 -2.42 48.40 10.74
CA ILE A 64 -0.96 48.34 10.99
C ILE A 64 -0.56 47.70 12.33
N ASP A 65 -1.43 47.68 13.34
CA ASP A 65 -1.06 47.26 14.70
C ASP A 65 -1.22 45.75 14.99
N GLU A 66 -1.96 44.99 14.16
CA GLU A 66 -2.06 43.52 14.27
C GLU A 66 -1.27 42.79 13.18
N ALA A 67 -1.11 43.42 12.01
CA ALA A 67 -0.41 42.84 10.86
C ALA A 67 1.12 42.71 11.00
N LEU A 68 1.71 43.29 12.05
CA LEU A 68 3.15 43.40 12.29
C LEU A 68 3.72 42.31 13.22
N ALA A 69 2.89 41.42 13.75
CA ALA A 69 3.24 40.43 14.77
C ALA A 69 2.94 38.96 14.39
N SER A 70 2.48 38.67 13.15
CA SER A 70 2.22 37.28 12.73
C SER A 70 3.39 36.67 11.96
N ASN A 71 3.91 35.54 12.46
CA ASN A 71 4.90 34.72 11.76
C ASN A 71 4.32 34.12 10.46
N GLN A 72 3.00 33.94 10.38
CA GLN A 72 2.29 33.47 9.19
C GLN A 72 2.76 34.12 7.88
N LYS A 73 2.93 35.45 7.85
CA LYS A 73 3.34 36.17 6.63
C LYS A 73 4.81 35.93 6.25
N VAL A 74 5.65 35.59 7.22
CA VAL A 74 7.06 35.22 7.00
C VAL A 74 7.13 33.81 6.42
N GLU A 75 6.36 32.92 7.02
CA GLU A 75 6.19 31.53 6.62
C GLU A 75 5.62 31.42 5.20
N ASP A 76 4.57 32.17 4.86
CA ASP A 76 3.99 32.19 3.50
C ASP A 76 5.03 32.60 2.43
N VAL A 77 5.89 33.59 2.72
CA VAL A 77 6.95 34.03 1.80
C VAL A 77 8.10 33.02 1.73
N LEU A 78 8.49 32.42 2.85
CA LEU A 78 9.51 31.37 2.90
C LEU A 78 9.07 30.13 2.12
N GLN A 79 7.85 29.67 2.38
CA GLN A 79 7.20 28.56 1.69
C GLN A 79 7.11 28.84 0.19
N GLN A 80 6.81 30.09 -0.22
CA GLN A 80 6.83 30.48 -1.63
C GLN A 80 8.25 30.45 -2.24
N GLN A 81 9.28 30.91 -1.52
CA GLN A 81 10.68 30.81 -1.97
C GLN A 81 11.10 29.34 -2.14
N LEU A 82 10.82 28.48 -1.15
CA LEU A 82 11.12 27.05 -1.21
C LEU A 82 10.32 26.34 -2.32
N THR A 83 9.03 26.64 -2.47
CA THR A 83 8.19 26.13 -3.58
C THR A 83 8.74 26.55 -4.94
N SER A 84 9.38 27.73 -5.06
CA SER A 84 9.97 28.18 -6.31
C SER A 84 11.25 27.41 -6.73
N LEU A 85 11.83 26.59 -5.83
CA LEU A 85 12.95 25.71 -6.14
C LEU A 85 12.51 24.43 -6.89
N PHE A 86 11.21 24.15 -6.97
CA PHE A 86 10.66 22.98 -7.66
C PHE A 86 10.56 23.17 -9.18
N THR A 87 11.03 22.19 -9.95
CA THR A 87 10.84 22.13 -11.41
C THR A 87 10.59 20.69 -11.90
N ILE A 88 9.48 20.07 -11.50
CA ILE A 88 8.99 18.80 -12.09
C ILE A 88 7.51 18.90 -12.51
N SER A 89 7.22 18.32 -13.67
CA SER A 89 5.97 18.46 -14.44
C SER A 89 4.88 17.45 -14.04
N SER A 90 4.43 17.44 -12.78
CA SER A 90 3.18 16.76 -12.38
C SER A 90 2.75 17.15 -10.97
N THR A 91 2.00 18.24 -10.83
CA THR A 91 1.20 18.51 -9.63
C THR A 91 -0.14 17.77 -9.72
N PRO A 92 -0.46 16.82 -8.82
CA PRO A 92 -1.84 16.43 -8.57
C PRO A 92 -2.58 17.65 -8.02
N SER A 93 -3.50 18.18 -8.81
CA SER A 93 -4.07 19.52 -8.58
C SER A 93 -5.30 19.51 -7.65
N THR A 94 -5.12 19.13 -6.38
CA THR A 94 -6.17 19.23 -5.33
C THR A 94 -5.59 19.24 -3.90
N LEU A 95 -4.90 20.31 -3.48
CA LEU A 95 -4.48 20.49 -2.08
C LEU A 95 -4.83 21.90 -1.56
N ASN A 96 -5.64 21.94 -0.51
CA ASN A 96 -5.80 23.10 0.40
C ASN A 96 -4.87 22.99 1.64
N TYR A 97 -3.87 22.11 1.55
CA TYR A 97 -2.92 21.79 2.62
C TYR A 97 -1.64 22.62 2.49
N LYS A 98 -1.05 23.01 3.62
CA LYS A 98 0.08 23.94 3.68
C LYS A 98 1.30 23.24 4.29
N LEU A 99 2.12 22.60 3.46
CA LEU A 99 3.38 21.95 3.88
C LEU A 99 4.22 22.86 4.80
N SER A 100 4.74 22.30 5.90
CA SER A 100 5.74 22.98 6.73
C SER A 100 7.01 23.31 5.91
N ASN A 101 7.83 24.24 6.40
CA ASN A 101 9.06 24.62 5.68
C ASN A 101 10.07 23.46 5.64
N GLU A 102 10.04 22.63 6.67
CA GLU A 102 10.89 21.49 6.92
C GLU A 102 10.53 20.31 5.97
N GLU A 103 9.25 19.97 5.83
CA GLU A 103 8.75 19.01 4.83
C GLU A 103 9.02 19.49 3.40
N LEU A 104 8.81 20.78 3.14
CA LEU A 104 9.05 21.38 1.84
C LEU A 104 10.55 21.40 1.47
N ALA A 105 11.43 21.56 2.47
CA ALA A 105 12.88 21.43 2.32
C ALA A 105 13.31 19.98 2.06
N LEU A 106 12.77 19.00 2.80
CA LEU A 106 12.97 17.56 2.55
C LEU A 106 12.62 17.21 1.10
N ARG A 107 11.41 17.58 0.69
CA ARG A 107 10.88 17.33 -0.65
C ARG A 107 11.71 18.00 -1.74
N THR A 108 12.25 19.19 -1.48
CA THR A 108 13.21 19.87 -2.37
C THR A 108 14.50 19.06 -2.54
N VAL A 109 15.02 18.47 -1.46
CA VAL A 109 16.24 17.64 -1.50
C VAL A 109 16.00 16.32 -2.24
N ILE A 110 14.94 15.57 -1.93
CA ILE A 110 14.60 14.32 -2.63
C ILE A 110 14.41 14.57 -4.13
N SER A 111 13.63 15.60 -4.48
CA SER A 111 13.40 15.98 -5.88
C SER A 111 14.70 16.32 -6.61
N SER A 112 15.63 17.01 -5.93
CA SER A 112 16.95 17.32 -6.49
C SER A 112 17.77 16.05 -6.70
N GLN A 113 17.87 15.15 -5.71
CA GLN A 113 18.60 13.89 -5.87
C GLN A 113 18.04 13.02 -7.01
N HIS A 114 16.71 12.95 -7.16
CA HIS A 114 16.07 12.33 -8.31
C HIS A 114 16.50 13.01 -9.63
N GLU A 115 16.53 14.35 -9.70
CA GLU A 115 16.99 15.08 -10.89
C GLU A 115 18.48 14.83 -11.23
N GLY A 116 19.33 14.62 -10.22
CA GLY A 116 20.73 14.25 -10.40
C GLY A 116 20.90 12.84 -10.98
N LEU A 117 20.13 11.88 -10.45
CA LEU A 117 20.12 10.51 -10.96
C LEU A 117 19.57 10.44 -12.40
N LEU A 118 18.55 11.23 -12.75
CA LEU A 118 18.08 11.39 -14.13
C LEU A 118 19.15 11.96 -15.10
N LYS A 119 20.21 12.58 -14.57
CA LYS A 119 21.36 13.09 -15.34
C LYS A 119 22.57 12.14 -15.31
N ASN A 120 22.40 10.94 -14.75
CA ASN A 120 23.48 9.96 -14.51
C ASN A 120 24.65 10.57 -13.70
N GLU A 121 24.35 11.40 -12.71
CA GLU A 121 25.35 11.96 -11.80
C GLU A 121 25.91 10.87 -10.88
N ASN A 122 27.24 10.78 -10.78
CA ASN A 122 27.91 9.85 -9.87
C ASN A 122 27.83 10.30 -8.41
N SER A 123 28.22 9.44 -7.45
CA SER A 123 28.21 9.75 -6.01
C SER A 123 28.80 11.11 -5.62
N THR A 124 29.95 11.52 -6.20
CA THR A 124 30.55 12.83 -5.91
C THR A 124 29.70 13.98 -6.44
N GLN A 125 29.08 13.81 -7.61
CA GLN A 125 28.19 14.80 -8.22
C GLN A 125 26.84 14.87 -7.48
N LEU A 126 26.31 13.76 -6.98
CA LEU A 126 25.09 13.71 -6.16
C LEU A 126 25.31 14.39 -4.80
N ILE A 127 26.49 14.23 -4.20
CA ILE A 127 26.93 14.97 -3.01
C ILE A 127 27.12 16.47 -3.34
N GLU A 128 27.72 16.84 -4.48
CA GLU A 128 27.83 18.24 -4.91
C GLU A 128 26.46 18.87 -5.19
N ARG A 129 25.53 18.11 -5.76
CA ARG A 129 24.13 18.48 -5.95
C ARG A 129 23.40 18.62 -4.63
N LEU A 130 23.64 17.73 -3.66
CA LEU A 130 23.09 17.88 -2.32
C LEU A 130 23.58 19.18 -1.70
N ASN A 131 24.89 19.42 -1.69
CA ASN A 131 25.49 20.69 -1.24
C ASN A 131 24.92 21.92 -1.98
N THR A 132 24.54 21.78 -3.25
CA THR A 132 23.87 22.82 -4.03
C THR A 132 22.41 23.02 -3.60
N SER A 133 21.69 21.93 -3.31
CA SER A 133 20.31 21.96 -2.79
C SER A 133 20.27 22.64 -1.42
N VAL A 134 21.20 22.26 -0.53
CA VAL A 134 21.49 22.91 0.76
C VAL A 134 21.68 24.40 0.59
N LYS A 135 22.58 24.81 -0.31
CA LYS A 135 22.88 26.22 -0.59
C LYS A 135 21.70 26.99 -1.19
N ASN A 136 20.87 26.34 -2.02
CA ASN A 136 19.67 26.96 -2.58
C ASN A 136 18.60 27.19 -1.51
N ILE A 137 18.45 26.25 -0.59
CA ILE A 137 17.56 26.37 0.57
C ILE A 137 18.05 27.49 1.50
N GLN A 138 19.35 27.57 1.82
CA GLN A 138 19.94 28.73 2.53
C GLN A 138 19.66 30.05 1.79
N GLY A 139 19.74 30.03 0.46
CA GLY A 139 19.36 31.17 -0.39
C GLY A 139 17.89 31.59 -0.27
N ALA A 140 16.97 30.64 -0.12
CA ALA A 140 15.54 30.92 0.09
C ALA A 140 15.29 31.65 1.42
N TYR A 141 15.99 31.28 2.50
CA TYR A 141 15.94 31.99 3.78
C TYR A 141 16.51 33.42 3.68
N ALA A 142 17.69 33.57 3.05
CA ALA A 142 18.30 34.88 2.82
C ALA A 142 17.40 35.80 1.97
N ASN A 143 16.84 35.28 0.88
CA ASN A 143 15.90 36.01 0.02
C ASN A 143 14.63 36.42 0.79
N THR A 144 14.08 35.54 1.63
CA THR A 144 12.90 35.85 2.46
C THR A 144 13.21 36.97 3.45
N SER A 145 14.39 36.94 4.08
CA SER A 145 14.88 38.01 4.95
C SER A 145 15.00 39.34 4.20
N ASP A 146 15.61 39.35 3.02
CA ASP A 146 15.77 40.56 2.19
C ASP A 146 14.44 41.11 1.67
N ILE A 147 13.48 40.25 1.30
CA ILE A 147 12.12 40.62 0.91
C ILE A 147 11.41 41.33 2.08
N LEU A 148 11.38 40.70 3.26
CA LEU A 148 10.73 41.26 4.45
C LEU A 148 11.44 42.54 4.94
N SER A 149 12.76 42.61 4.81
CA SER A 149 13.53 43.83 5.12
C SER A 149 13.16 44.97 4.17
N SER A 150 13.04 44.68 2.87
CA SER A 150 12.64 45.65 1.85
C SER A 150 11.19 46.14 2.00
N LEU A 151 10.31 45.28 2.53
CA LEU A 151 8.93 45.60 2.88
C LEU A 151 8.79 46.34 4.23
N GLY A 152 9.87 46.47 5.01
CA GLY A 152 9.83 47.05 6.36
C GLY A 152 9.15 46.15 7.40
N GLN A 153 8.94 44.87 7.09
CA GLN A 153 8.23 43.88 7.92
C GLN A 153 9.17 42.92 8.67
N LEU A 154 10.50 43.04 8.47
CA LEU A 154 11.51 42.25 9.18
C LEU A 154 11.77 42.79 10.61
N GLY A 155 10.78 42.60 11.49
CA GLY A 155 10.86 42.92 12.92
C GLY A 155 11.71 41.93 13.72
N HIS A 156 11.69 42.04 15.06
CA HIS A 156 12.51 41.16 15.91
C HIS A 156 12.00 39.71 15.87
N GLU A 157 10.69 39.52 16.00
CA GLU A 157 10.04 38.20 15.98
C GLU A 157 10.24 37.51 14.63
N GLN A 158 10.09 38.24 13.53
CA GLN A 158 10.32 37.71 12.17
C GLN A 158 11.79 37.34 11.91
N LYS A 159 12.74 38.09 12.49
CA LYS A 159 14.17 37.71 12.47
C LYS A 159 14.43 36.47 13.31
N THR A 160 13.81 36.35 14.48
CA THR A 160 13.94 35.16 15.33
C THR A 160 13.30 33.93 14.68
N PHE A 161 12.16 34.08 14.01
CA PHE A 161 11.53 33.02 13.22
C PHE A 161 12.42 32.58 12.05
N LEU A 162 12.87 33.51 11.20
CA LEU A 162 13.76 33.16 10.09
C LEU A 162 15.09 32.61 10.55
N ALA A 163 15.73 33.22 11.55
CA ALA A 163 17.00 32.74 12.05
C ALA A 163 16.85 31.37 12.70
N SER A 164 15.79 31.12 13.48
CA SER A 164 15.55 29.79 14.04
C SER A 164 15.28 28.78 12.93
N SER A 165 14.26 28.95 12.07
CA SER A 165 13.95 28.02 10.96
C SER A 165 15.15 27.79 10.03
N GLN A 166 15.89 28.85 9.63
CA GLN A 166 17.14 28.71 8.87
C GLN A 166 18.18 27.90 9.67
N GLN A 167 18.31 28.13 10.97
CA GLN A 167 19.28 27.43 11.82
C GLN A 167 18.88 25.97 12.09
N ARG A 168 17.57 25.60 12.11
CA ARG A 168 17.11 24.20 12.08
C ARG A 168 17.64 23.56 10.80
N VAL A 169 17.33 24.17 9.67
CA VAL A 169 17.72 23.70 8.34
C VAL A 169 19.24 23.75 8.08
N GLU A 170 20.01 24.61 8.74
CA GLU A 170 21.47 24.69 8.58
C GLU A 170 22.25 23.76 9.53
N ARG A 171 21.86 23.66 10.82
CA ARG A 171 22.43 22.65 11.75
C ARG A 171 22.29 21.24 11.18
N THR A 172 21.22 21.06 10.41
CA THR A 172 20.87 19.83 9.72
C THR A 172 21.77 19.42 8.61
N LEU A 173 22.15 20.34 7.73
CA LEU A 173 22.78 19.93 6.47
C LEU A 173 24.30 19.73 6.67
N ASN A 174 24.70 19.65 7.94
CA ASN A 174 26.04 19.60 8.51
C ASN A 174 26.56 18.21 8.98
N PRO A 175 25.80 17.10 9.14
CA PRO A 175 26.30 15.79 9.57
C PRO A 175 27.05 15.04 8.46
N TYR A 176 27.37 15.71 7.36
CA TYR A 176 28.56 15.37 6.57
C TYR A 176 29.88 15.50 7.37
N MET A 177 29.84 16.01 8.63
CA MET A 177 31.05 16.28 9.44
C MET A 177 31.09 15.71 10.87
N GLU A 178 30.01 15.22 11.49
CA GLU A 178 30.12 14.75 12.90
C GLU A 178 29.19 13.61 13.35
N SER A 179 29.77 12.41 13.52
CA SER A 179 29.13 11.21 14.06
C SER A 179 28.92 11.23 15.59
N LEU A 180 28.92 12.41 16.23
CA LEU A 180 29.01 12.57 17.69
C LEU A 180 27.86 13.32 18.36
N ASN A 181 26.96 13.98 17.61
CA ASN A 181 25.80 14.68 18.19
C ASN A 181 24.60 13.76 18.51
N ARG A 182 24.68 12.47 18.14
CA ARG A 182 23.63 11.43 18.24
C ARG A 182 23.32 10.95 19.67
N LYS A 183 23.53 11.79 20.69
CA LYS A 183 23.36 11.41 22.12
C LYS A 183 23.19 12.57 23.11
N LYS A 184 22.68 13.72 22.65
CA LYS A 184 22.55 14.91 23.51
C LYS A 184 21.33 15.79 23.22
N TYR A 185 20.45 15.33 22.34
CA TYR A 185 19.31 16.05 21.78
C TYR A 185 18.13 15.07 21.57
N GLU A 186 17.94 14.17 22.54
CA GLU A 186 17.04 13.00 22.44
C GLU A 186 15.60 13.28 22.90
N ASP A 187 15.32 14.49 23.42
CA ASP A 187 14.00 14.89 23.92
C ASP A 187 13.34 15.89 22.94
N ASP A 188 12.11 15.56 22.49
CA ASP A 188 11.16 16.26 21.60
C ASP A 188 11.21 16.00 20.05
N ASP A 189 10.01 16.06 19.43
CA ASP A 189 9.60 15.92 18.01
C ASP A 189 10.63 15.41 16.99
N ASN A 190 10.69 14.08 16.78
CA ASN A 190 11.61 13.41 15.85
C ASN A 190 10.91 12.81 14.61
N ASN A 191 11.18 13.32 13.41
CA ASN A 191 10.89 12.66 12.14
C ASN A 191 12.12 11.89 11.62
N LEU A 192 11.93 10.70 11.06
CA LEU A 192 12.97 9.88 10.42
C LEU A 192 12.51 9.46 9.01
N PHE A 193 13.45 9.38 8.07
CA PHE A 193 13.29 8.65 6.81
C PHE A 193 14.59 7.91 6.51
N GLU A 194 14.53 6.60 6.34
CA GLU A 194 15.67 5.79 5.89
C GLU A 194 15.25 5.00 4.66
N LEU A 195 16.07 5.01 3.60
CA LEU A 195 15.91 4.19 2.41
C LEU A 195 17.23 3.48 2.11
N SER A 196 17.20 2.15 2.09
CA SER A 196 18.31 1.32 1.63
C SER A 196 17.88 0.56 0.38
N VAL A 197 18.58 0.75 -0.75
CA VAL A 197 18.35 0.03 -2.02
C VAL A 197 19.54 -0.85 -2.31
N LYS A 198 19.30 -2.07 -2.81
CA LYS A 198 20.36 -3.03 -3.15
C LYS A 198 20.29 -3.43 -4.63
N THR A 199 21.42 -3.34 -5.31
CA THR A 199 21.57 -3.77 -6.72
C THR A 199 21.77 -5.28 -6.85
N LYS A 200 21.67 -5.78 -8.08
CA LYS A 200 22.06 -7.15 -8.43
C LYS A 200 23.55 -7.40 -8.37
N GLU A 201 24.38 -6.40 -8.69
CA GLU A 201 25.83 -6.52 -8.62
C GLU A 201 26.34 -6.52 -7.16
N GLY A 202 25.48 -6.08 -6.22
CA GLY A 202 25.66 -6.20 -4.77
C GLY A 202 25.92 -4.88 -4.06
N ASP A 203 25.90 -3.77 -4.80
CA ASP A 203 26.02 -2.42 -4.31
C ASP A 203 24.84 -2.05 -3.42
N VAL A 204 25.11 -1.21 -2.41
CA VAL A 204 24.09 -0.73 -1.48
C VAL A 204 24.08 0.79 -1.49
N ILE A 205 22.89 1.37 -1.70
CA ILE A 205 22.63 2.80 -1.65
C ILE A 205 21.83 3.07 -0.39
N ASN A 206 22.37 3.87 0.53
CA ASN A 206 21.67 4.30 1.74
C ASN A 206 21.39 5.79 1.67
N ILE A 207 20.14 6.17 1.90
CA ILE A 207 19.70 7.55 2.08
C ILE A 207 19.03 7.63 3.45
N THR A 208 19.65 8.36 4.36
CA THR A 208 19.09 8.61 5.71
C THR A 208 18.80 10.08 5.86
N PHE A 209 17.67 10.35 6.49
CA PHE A 209 17.14 11.65 6.81
C PHE A 209 16.62 11.61 8.25
N ASN A 210 16.84 12.68 9.00
CA ASN A 210 16.24 12.88 10.32
C ASN A 210 15.78 14.32 10.50
N SER A 211 14.92 14.58 11.49
CA SER A 211 14.38 15.89 11.88
C SER A 211 14.04 15.88 13.36
N SER A 212 14.78 16.58 14.22
CA SER A 212 14.39 16.80 15.61
C SER A 212 14.06 18.27 15.90
N GLN A 213 13.09 18.55 16.78
CA GLN A 213 12.78 19.88 17.31
C GLN A 213 12.45 19.78 18.81
N GLY A 214 13.02 20.64 19.65
CA GLY A 214 12.87 20.57 21.10
C GLY A 214 13.32 21.82 21.86
N TYR A 215 13.22 21.76 23.20
CA TYR A 215 13.49 22.91 24.07
C TYR A 215 14.49 22.60 25.19
N ASP A 216 15.56 23.39 25.28
CA ASP A 216 16.55 23.27 26.37
C ASP A 216 16.05 24.01 27.63
N GLU A 217 15.61 23.28 28.65
CA GLU A 217 15.19 23.89 29.92
C GLU A 217 16.35 24.59 30.69
N GLU A 218 17.62 24.20 30.48
CA GLU A 218 18.76 24.83 31.17
C GLU A 218 19.21 26.14 30.49
N THR A 219 19.14 26.22 29.16
CA THR A 219 19.58 27.41 28.41
C THR A 219 18.43 28.32 27.95
N GLY A 220 17.20 27.80 27.88
CA GLY A 220 16.02 28.50 27.37
C GLY A 220 16.02 28.68 25.85
N GLU A 221 16.85 27.93 25.12
CA GLU A 221 16.99 27.97 23.66
C GLU A 221 16.26 26.80 22.98
N ALA A 222 15.79 27.02 21.75
CA ALA A 222 15.30 25.94 20.91
C ALA A 222 16.47 25.08 20.38
N ILE A 223 16.31 23.77 20.51
CA ILE A 223 17.20 22.74 19.96
C ILE A 223 16.52 22.20 18.71
N ASP A 224 17.21 22.21 17.56
CA ASP A 224 16.67 21.64 16.33
C ASP A 224 17.78 20.91 15.57
N GLY A 225 17.48 19.67 15.13
CA GLY A 225 18.44 18.70 14.61
C GLY A 225 17.85 17.83 13.49
N PHE A 226 17.62 18.42 12.32
CA PHE A 226 17.35 17.70 11.07
C PHE A 226 18.70 17.11 10.55
N GLY A 227 18.74 16.25 9.54
CA GLY A 227 19.97 15.61 9.05
C GLY A 227 19.77 14.86 7.74
N ILE A 228 20.77 14.84 6.85
CA ILE A 228 20.69 14.12 5.56
C ILE A 228 22.05 13.49 5.22
N SER A 229 22.05 12.22 4.83
CA SER A 229 23.21 11.51 4.29
C SER A 229 22.85 10.67 3.06
N TYR A 230 23.76 10.59 2.10
CA TYR A 230 23.69 9.74 0.91
C TYR A 230 25.00 8.95 0.79
N GLU A 231 24.93 7.63 0.92
CA GLU A 231 26.08 6.73 0.82
C GLU A 231 25.85 5.71 -0.28
N VAL A 232 26.88 5.49 -1.12
CA VAL A 232 26.90 4.42 -2.11
C VAL A 232 28.12 3.54 -1.81
N ASN A 233 27.86 2.31 -1.41
CA ASN A 233 28.87 1.28 -1.20
C ASN A 233 28.90 0.38 -2.44
N GLY A 234 29.63 0.83 -3.47
CA GLY A 234 29.62 0.22 -4.79
C GLY A 234 29.85 1.21 -5.94
N ASP A 235 29.75 0.73 -7.18
CA ASP A 235 29.89 1.52 -8.42
C ASP A 235 28.64 1.34 -9.31
N LEU A 236 27.73 2.31 -9.33
CA LEU A 236 26.46 2.18 -10.06
C LEU A 236 26.62 2.33 -11.59
N SER A 237 26.03 1.41 -12.33
CA SER A 237 25.84 1.51 -13.78
C SER A 237 24.72 2.50 -14.17
N GLU A 238 24.70 2.93 -15.43
CA GLU A 238 23.61 3.75 -15.99
C GLU A 238 22.23 3.04 -15.90
N ALA A 239 22.20 1.71 -15.96
CA ALA A 239 20.98 0.94 -15.85
C ALA A 239 20.46 0.88 -14.39
N GLU A 240 21.37 0.75 -13.41
CA GLU A 240 21.03 0.81 -11.98
C GLU A 240 20.64 2.22 -11.55
N HIS A 241 21.31 3.28 -12.03
CA HIS A 241 20.90 4.67 -11.80
C HIS A 241 19.44 4.92 -12.26
N LYS A 242 19.09 4.41 -13.45
CA LYS A 242 17.72 4.49 -13.98
C LYS A 242 16.73 3.68 -13.15
N ALA A 243 17.11 2.49 -12.67
CA ALA A 243 16.29 1.67 -11.80
C ALA A 243 16.04 2.33 -10.43
N LEU A 244 17.09 2.87 -9.81
CA LEU A 244 17.05 3.59 -8.54
C LEU A 244 16.14 4.82 -8.61
N SER A 245 16.16 5.54 -9.74
CA SER A 245 15.25 6.69 -9.97
C SER A 245 13.76 6.31 -9.89
N GLN A 246 13.38 5.08 -10.27
CA GLN A 246 12.00 4.60 -10.18
C GLN A 246 11.59 4.30 -8.73
N VAL A 247 12.48 3.66 -7.96
CA VAL A 247 12.26 3.41 -6.52
C VAL A 247 12.14 4.74 -5.77
N LEU A 248 13.05 5.70 -6.02
CA LEU A 248 13.02 7.02 -5.39
C LEU A 248 11.78 7.85 -5.74
N SER A 249 11.23 7.69 -6.95
CA SER A 249 9.96 8.36 -7.30
C SER A 249 8.81 7.82 -6.47
N GLY A 250 8.65 6.49 -6.39
CA GLY A 250 7.57 5.87 -5.60
C GLY A 250 7.72 6.07 -4.10
N VAL A 251 8.93 5.92 -3.57
CA VAL A 251 9.22 6.20 -2.15
C VAL A 251 9.09 7.68 -1.82
N GLY A 252 9.40 8.59 -2.76
CA GLY A 252 9.16 10.03 -2.61
C GLY A 252 7.68 10.38 -2.53
N GLU A 253 6.83 9.72 -3.33
CA GLU A 253 5.36 9.84 -3.24
C GLU A 253 4.84 9.28 -1.89
N MET A 254 5.39 8.17 -1.39
CA MET A 254 5.06 7.66 -0.05
C MET A 254 5.48 8.64 1.07
N ALA A 255 6.66 9.25 0.96
CA ALA A 255 7.16 10.23 1.92
C ALA A 255 6.26 11.49 1.96
N ASP A 256 5.88 12.00 0.78
CA ASP A 256 4.94 13.11 0.62
C ASP A 256 3.59 12.80 1.30
N GLU A 257 3.13 11.55 1.32
CA GLU A 257 1.88 11.14 1.96
C GLU A 257 2.01 10.87 3.47
N PHE A 258 3.11 10.27 3.92
CA PHE A 258 3.33 9.95 5.33
C PHE A 258 3.46 11.23 6.18
N PHE A 259 4.31 12.18 5.77
CA PHE A 259 4.56 13.37 6.58
C PHE A 259 3.38 14.36 6.59
N LYS A 260 2.52 14.38 5.56
CA LYS A 260 1.26 15.18 5.54
C LYS A 260 0.35 14.99 6.76
N VAL A 261 0.43 13.84 7.42
CA VAL A 261 -0.38 13.51 8.60
C VAL A 261 -0.01 14.36 9.83
N SER A 262 1.21 14.93 9.86
CA SER A 262 1.82 15.60 11.02
C SER A 262 1.05 16.82 11.57
N GLU A 263 0.44 17.63 10.69
CA GLU A 263 -0.16 18.93 11.08
C GLU A 263 -1.53 18.83 11.77
N ASN A 264 -2.26 17.72 11.62
CA ASN A 264 -3.61 17.56 12.21
C ASN A 264 -3.55 16.93 13.61
N SER A 265 -2.70 17.50 14.47
CA SER A 265 -2.38 17.05 15.84
C SER A 265 -3.55 17.16 16.83
N PHE A 266 -4.59 16.36 16.63
CA PHE A 266 -5.55 15.88 17.66
C PHE A 266 -6.21 14.53 17.30
N ASN A 267 -5.76 13.83 16.25
CA ASN A 267 -6.12 12.42 16.00
C ASN A 267 -4.94 11.68 15.33
N PRO A 268 -4.33 10.67 15.98
CA PRO A 268 -3.27 9.85 15.39
C PRO A 268 -3.88 8.78 14.47
N ILE A 269 -4.46 9.24 13.36
CA ILE A 269 -5.13 8.38 12.38
C ILE A 269 -4.67 8.83 11.00
N LEU A 270 -4.25 7.87 10.17
CA LEU A 270 -4.26 8.00 8.70
C LEU A 270 -5.56 8.68 8.26
N VAL A 271 -5.46 9.95 7.87
CA VAL A 271 -6.60 10.87 7.90
C VAL A 271 -7.73 10.33 7.04
N PRO A 272 -8.92 10.03 7.61
CA PRO A 272 -10.00 9.43 6.85
C PRO A 272 -10.36 10.28 5.61
N ASN A 273 -10.21 9.66 4.43
CA ASN A 273 -10.38 10.24 3.08
C ASN A 273 -9.18 11.00 2.47
N GLN A 274 -7.95 10.92 3.00
CA GLN A 274 -6.76 11.53 2.39
C GLN A 274 -5.50 10.65 2.39
N THR A 275 -5.54 9.52 1.69
CA THR A 275 -4.34 8.74 1.35
C THR A 275 -4.32 8.44 -0.15
N ASP A 276 -3.57 9.25 -0.91
CA ASP A 276 -3.10 8.90 -2.26
C ASP A 276 -1.88 7.95 -2.19
N MET A 277 -1.40 7.63 -0.97
CA MET A 277 -0.31 6.67 -0.72
C MET A 277 -0.56 5.37 -1.48
N SER A 278 0.44 4.95 -2.26
CA SER A 278 0.30 3.84 -3.18
C SER A 278 1.60 3.08 -3.39
N LEU A 279 1.45 1.77 -3.55
CA LEU A 279 2.52 0.83 -3.86
C LEU A 279 2.53 0.42 -5.35
N TYR A 280 1.82 1.17 -6.22
CA TYR A 280 1.76 0.90 -7.67
C TYR A 280 3.13 0.94 -8.37
N PHE A 281 4.13 1.62 -7.80
CA PHE A 281 5.49 1.63 -8.35
C PHE A 281 6.15 0.22 -8.32
N LEU A 282 5.71 -0.69 -7.45
CA LEU A 282 6.18 -2.08 -7.41
C LEU A 282 5.91 -2.82 -8.73
N ALA A 283 4.81 -2.52 -9.43
CA ALA A 283 4.53 -3.10 -10.75
C ALA A 283 5.58 -2.70 -11.81
N GLY A 284 6.23 -1.55 -11.61
CA GLY A 284 7.31 -1.04 -12.44
C GLY A 284 8.70 -1.49 -12.00
N PHE A 285 8.84 -2.18 -10.87
CA PHE A 285 10.13 -2.49 -10.25
C PHE A 285 11.09 -3.17 -11.25
N ASN A 286 12.35 -2.75 -11.21
CA ASN A 286 13.34 -3.19 -12.18
C ASN A 286 14.22 -4.30 -11.61
N SER A 287 13.66 -5.52 -11.57
CA SER A 287 14.38 -6.73 -11.14
C SER A 287 15.58 -7.08 -12.03
N GLU A 288 15.72 -6.52 -13.23
CA GLU A 288 16.91 -6.74 -14.06
C GLU A 288 18.16 -6.08 -13.44
N GLN A 289 17.98 -5.12 -12.54
CA GLN A 289 19.06 -4.29 -11.96
C GLN A 289 19.07 -4.27 -10.42
N LEU A 290 17.91 -4.42 -9.77
CA LEU A 290 17.76 -4.32 -8.32
C LEU A 290 17.22 -5.62 -7.71
N VAL A 291 17.64 -5.92 -6.48
CA VAL A 291 17.17 -7.09 -5.71
C VAL A 291 16.23 -6.71 -4.57
N GLY A 292 16.08 -5.42 -4.26
CA GLY A 292 15.13 -4.96 -3.25
C GLY A 292 15.44 -3.57 -2.70
N PHE A 293 14.55 -3.11 -1.82
CA PHE A 293 14.73 -1.92 -1.00
C PHE A 293 14.05 -2.08 0.36
N ASN A 294 14.55 -1.34 1.35
CA ASN A 294 13.90 -1.14 2.63
C ASN A 294 13.68 0.36 2.79
N VAL A 295 12.48 0.77 3.18
CA VAL A 295 12.20 2.13 3.63
C VAL A 295 11.61 2.09 5.04
N SER A 296 12.01 3.05 5.87
CA SER A 296 11.46 3.33 7.19
C SER A 296 11.11 4.81 7.27
N PHE A 297 9.96 5.13 7.84
CA PHE A 297 9.58 6.47 8.24
C PHE A 297 9.19 6.45 9.72
N SER A 298 9.45 7.54 10.44
CA SER A 298 8.82 7.75 11.75
C SER A 298 8.54 9.23 12.03
N THR A 299 7.63 9.49 12.97
CA THR A 299 7.38 10.79 13.60
C THR A 299 7.12 10.58 15.10
N THR A 300 7.82 11.27 15.99
CA THR A 300 7.44 11.39 17.42
C THR A 300 6.84 12.77 17.65
N GLN A 301 5.91 12.91 18.61
CA GLN A 301 5.21 14.18 18.88
C GLN A 301 5.20 14.51 20.39
N ASN A 302 5.33 15.81 20.70
CA ASN A 302 5.71 16.35 22.02
C ASN A 302 4.74 16.00 23.18
N ASP A 303 5.31 16.00 24.37
CA ASP A 303 4.80 15.33 25.56
C ASP A 303 3.63 16.08 26.25
N ALA A 304 2.48 15.40 26.35
CA ALA A 304 1.35 15.82 27.19
C ALA A 304 0.31 14.71 27.43
N LEU A 305 0.16 13.76 26.50
CA LEU A 305 -0.97 12.82 26.44
C LEU A 305 -0.62 11.41 25.92
N ASP A 306 0.57 10.88 26.22
CA ASP A 306 0.90 9.44 26.04
C ASP A 306 0.62 8.91 24.62
N THR A 307 0.75 9.79 23.61
CA THR A 307 0.49 9.49 22.19
C THR A 307 1.75 8.98 21.54
N GLY A 308 1.80 7.67 21.29
CA GLY A 308 2.97 6.97 20.77
C GLY A 308 3.51 7.47 19.43
N GLU A 309 4.73 7.06 19.14
CA GLU A 309 5.42 7.30 17.86
C GLU A 309 4.55 6.79 16.69
N ASN A 310 4.52 7.52 15.57
CA ASN A 310 4.04 6.96 14.31
C ASN A 310 5.24 6.37 13.57
N THR A 311 5.12 5.15 13.06
CA THR A 311 6.15 4.48 12.25
C THR A 311 5.54 3.92 10.97
N LEU A 312 6.35 3.78 9.92
CA LEU A 312 6.00 3.03 8.71
C LEU A 312 7.27 2.39 8.14
N ASP A 313 7.37 1.07 8.27
CA ASP A 313 8.41 0.26 7.63
C ASP A 313 7.83 -0.46 6.40
N LEU A 314 8.54 -0.41 5.28
CA LEU A 314 8.23 -1.18 4.07
C LEU A 314 9.52 -1.82 3.51
N SER A 315 9.56 -3.14 3.45
CA SER A 315 10.64 -3.92 2.82
C SER A 315 10.11 -4.63 1.60
N TYR A 316 10.75 -4.45 0.44
CA TYR A 316 10.54 -5.27 -0.76
C TYR A 316 11.83 -5.96 -1.16
N SER A 317 11.77 -7.24 -1.50
CA SER A 317 12.93 -8.00 -1.97
C SER A 317 12.56 -9.03 -3.03
N ILE A 318 13.56 -9.46 -3.81
CA ILE A 318 13.45 -10.51 -4.81
C ILE A 318 14.58 -11.52 -4.54
N ASP A 319 14.21 -12.77 -4.32
CA ASP A 319 15.12 -13.91 -4.27
C ASP A 319 15.02 -14.72 -5.56
N GLU A 320 15.99 -14.52 -6.45
CA GLU A 320 16.10 -15.27 -7.71
C GLU A 320 16.35 -16.77 -7.50
N ALA A 321 16.93 -17.17 -6.37
CA ALA A 321 17.24 -18.59 -6.12
C ALA A 321 15.98 -19.41 -5.83
N SER A 322 14.97 -18.80 -5.20
CA SER A 322 13.65 -19.39 -4.95
C SER A 322 12.57 -18.93 -5.93
N ASN A 323 12.88 -18.00 -6.85
CA ASN A 323 11.94 -17.31 -7.72
C ASN A 323 10.79 -16.65 -6.94
N GLN A 324 11.11 -16.00 -5.82
CA GLN A 324 10.14 -15.29 -4.97
C GLN A 324 10.41 -13.79 -4.94
N GLN A 325 9.35 -13.02 -4.76
CA GLN A 325 9.37 -11.61 -4.35
C GLN A 325 8.59 -11.50 -3.04
N ALA A 326 9.16 -10.80 -2.07
CA ALA A 326 8.60 -10.64 -0.74
C ALA A 326 8.36 -9.14 -0.46
N LEU A 327 7.23 -8.82 0.16
CA LEU A 327 6.92 -7.50 0.68
C LEU A 327 6.49 -7.63 2.14
N VAL A 328 7.01 -6.78 3.01
CA VAL A 328 6.54 -6.59 4.39
C VAL A 328 6.27 -5.11 4.59
N PHE A 329 5.09 -4.78 5.11
CA PHE A 329 4.67 -3.43 5.49
C PHE A 329 4.22 -3.47 6.94
N LYS A 330 4.69 -2.50 7.74
CA LYS A 330 4.23 -2.27 9.10
C LYS A 330 4.00 -0.79 9.29
N ALA A 331 2.90 -0.39 9.91
CA ALA A 331 2.63 0.98 10.30
C ALA A 331 1.96 1.03 11.66
N GLU A 332 2.63 1.63 12.64
CA GLU A 332 2.10 1.90 13.97
C GLU A 332 1.73 3.39 14.02
N SER A 333 0.55 3.72 14.56
CA SER A 333 0.07 5.10 14.66
C SER A 333 -0.78 5.29 15.91
N GLY A 334 -0.11 5.66 17.01
CA GLY A 334 -0.69 5.80 18.34
C GLY A 334 -1.25 4.47 18.85
N GLN A 335 -2.57 4.29 18.72
CA GLN A 335 -3.28 3.07 19.13
C GLN A 335 -3.50 2.06 17.99
N ASN A 336 -3.18 2.43 16.75
CA ASN A 336 -3.44 1.61 15.56
C ASN A 336 -2.18 0.86 15.13
N ASP A 337 -2.31 -0.42 14.76
CA ASP A 337 -1.28 -1.25 14.13
C ASP A 337 -1.83 -1.81 12.82
N ILE A 338 -1.12 -1.59 11.71
CA ILE A 338 -1.36 -2.19 10.40
C ILE A 338 -0.11 -2.96 9.99
N ASP A 339 -0.19 -4.28 9.91
CA ASP A 339 0.90 -5.16 9.49
C ASP A 339 0.42 -6.03 8.32
N PHE A 340 1.14 -6.01 7.19
CA PHE A 340 0.89 -6.95 6.10
C PHE A 340 2.15 -7.49 5.44
N ALA A 341 2.11 -8.76 5.09
CA ALA A 341 3.14 -9.47 4.36
C ALA A 341 2.57 -10.07 3.06
N LEU A 342 3.40 -10.11 2.02
CA LEU A 342 3.11 -10.72 0.74
C LEU A 342 4.37 -11.45 0.25
N ASP A 343 4.36 -12.77 0.28
CA ASP A 343 5.32 -13.60 -0.44
C ASP A 343 4.67 -14.05 -1.75
N MET A 344 5.32 -13.85 -2.89
CA MET A 344 4.74 -14.16 -4.19
C MET A 344 5.80 -14.68 -5.17
N SER A 345 5.45 -15.74 -5.90
CA SER A 345 6.23 -16.25 -7.02
C SER A 345 6.49 -15.15 -8.05
N THR A 346 7.72 -15.05 -8.54
CA THR A 346 8.04 -14.25 -9.72
C THR A 346 7.53 -14.89 -11.02
N ILE A 347 7.01 -16.13 -10.94
CA ILE A 347 6.46 -16.91 -12.06
C ILE A 347 4.94 -17.03 -11.93
N GLY A 348 4.21 -16.51 -12.92
CA GLY A 348 2.75 -16.49 -13.03
C GLY A 348 2.25 -15.33 -13.91
N ALA A 349 0.98 -15.32 -14.29
CA ALA A 349 0.35 -14.19 -14.98
C ALA A 349 -0.36 -13.24 -14.00
N LYS A 350 -0.90 -12.12 -14.50
CA LYS A 350 -1.69 -11.18 -13.70
C LYS A 350 -3.15 -11.60 -13.49
N ASP A 351 -3.67 -12.48 -14.36
CA ASP A 351 -5.04 -13.06 -14.35
C ASP A 351 -6.08 -12.14 -13.69
N THR A 352 -6.44 -11.07 -14.39
CA THR A 352 -7.21 -9.95 -13.79
C THR A 352 -8.57 -10.40 -13.24
N GLN A 353 -9.18 -11.44 -13.81
CA GLN A 353 -10.47 -11.97 -13.35
C GLN A 353 -10.31 -12.72 -12.01
N GLN A 354 -9.34 -13.63 -11.92
CA GLN A 354 -9.06 -14.36 -10.70
C GLN A 354 -8.53 -13.42 -9.59
N MET A 355 -7.73 -12.40 -9.95
CA MET A 355 -7.32 -11.33 -9.03
C MET A 355 -8.54 -10.61 -8.46
N GLN A 356 -9.52 -10.22 -9.28
CA GLN A 356 -10.75 -9.57 -8.81
C GLN A 356 -11.58 -10.48 -7.89
N GLN A 357 -11.63 -11.79 -8.13
CA GLN A 357 -12.28 -12.76 -7.23
C GLN A 357 -11.59 -12.82 -5.87
N TYR A 358 -10.25 -12.89 -5.84
CA TYR A 358 -9.48 -12.84 -4.60
C TYR A 358 -9.70 -11.54 -3.83
N LEU A 359 -9.63 -10.38 -4.51
CA LEU A 359 -9.88 -9.07 -3.89
C LEU A 359 -11.31 -8.95 -3.32
N ALA A 360 -12.31 -9.57 -3.96
CA ALA A 360 -13.68 -9.62 -3.44
C ALA A 360 -13.84 -10.58 -2.24
N SER A 361 -13.14 -11.72 -2.25
CA SER A 361 -13.10 -12.67 -1.12
C SER A 361 -12.43 -12.04 0.10
N LEU A 362 -11.36 -11.29 -0.14
CA LEU A 362 -10.65 -10.46 0.82
C LEU A 362 -11.58 -9.38 1.43
N ASP A 363 -12.29 -8.61 0.60
CA ASP A 363 -13.26 -7.60 1.06
C ASP A 363 -14.39 -8.21 1.90
N GLN A 364 -14.93 -9.37 1.48
CA GLN A 364 -15.95 -10.08 2.26
C GLN A 364 -15.39 -10.61 3.59
N SER A 365 -14.16 -11.11 3.61
CA SER A 365 -13.53 -11.68 4.80
C SER A 365 -13.20 -10.60 5.85
N LEU A 366 -12.85 -9.38 5.41
CA LEU A 366 -12.71 -8.21 6.27
C LEU A 366 -14.05 -7.75 6.84
N GLU A 367 -15.09 -7.67 5.99
CA GLU A 367 -16.43 -7.29 6.43
C GLU A 367 -17.05 -8.33 7.38
N ASP A 368 -16.81 -9.62 7.14
CA ASP A 368 -17.23 -10.70 8.04
C ASP A 368 -16.58 -10.54 9.43
N SER A 369 -15.26 -10.32 9.50
CA SER A 369 -14.56 -10.01 10.77
C SER A 369 -15.12 -8.74 11.43
N ARG A 370 -15.35 -7.68 10.65
CA ARG A 370 -15.87 -6.39 11.14
C ARG A 370 -17.28 -6.52 11.71
N VAL A 371 -18.17 -7.26 11.06
CA VAL A 371 -19.57 -7.47 11.50
C VAL A 371 -19.65 -8.42 12.69
N ASN A 372 -18.83 -9.47 12.74
CA ASN A 372 -18.81 -10.42 13.87
C ASN A 372 -18.00 -9.91 15.08
N SER A 373 -17.40 -8.71 14.98
CA SER A 373 -16.61 -8.14 16.07
C SER A 373 -17.43 -7.60 17.25
N ALA A 374 -18.73 -7.33 17.08
CA ALA A 374 -19.55 -6.67 18.10
C ALA A 374 -20.86 -7.42 18.40
N GLU A 375 -21.38 -7.21 19.61
CA GLU A 375 -22.66 -7.78 20.08
C GLU A 375 -23.88 -7.06 19.46
N ASP A 376 -23.74 -5.77 19.14
CA ASP A 376 -24.74 -4.94 18.49
C ASP A 376 -24.37 -4.68 17.01
N SER A 377 -25.22 -5.14 16.09
CA SER A 377 -25.06 -5.13 14.61
C SER A 377 -24.85 -3.77 13.88
N LYS A 378 -24.46 -2.70 14.57
CA LYS A 378 -24.39 -1.33 14.02
C LYS A 378 -23.00 -0.70 14.04
N ASP A 379 -22.18 -1.02 15.02
CA ASP A 379 -20.85 -0.47 15.22
C ASP A 379 -19.88 -1.64 15.48
N SER A 380 -18.71 -1.66 14.84
CA SER A 380 -17.70 -2.70 15.04
C SER A 380 -16.96 -2.52 16.37
N ALA A 381 -16.19 -3.53 16.80
CA ALA A 381 -15.26 -3.40 17.92
C ALA A 381 -14.18 -2.32 17.70
N PHE A 382 -13.82 -2.03 16.45
CA PHE A 382 -12.87 -0.97 16.09
C PHE A 382 -13.50 0.43 16.12
N GLY A 383 -14.84 0.48 16.15
CA GLY A 383 -15.61 1.70 15.94
C GLY A 383 -15.40 2.30 14.54
N ARG A 384 -16.17 3.36 14.24
CA ARG A 384 -16.14 3.98 12.90
C ARG A 384 -14.74 4.42 12.45
N LYS A 385 -13.94 5.00 13.35
CA LYS A 385 -12.60 5.50 13.03
C LYS A 385 -11.60 4.37 12.78
N GLY A 386 -11.66 3.30 13.57
CA GLY A 386 -10.83 2.12 13.33
C GLY A 386 -11.25 1.38 12.07
N ASP A 387 -12.55 1.26 11.78
CA ASP A 387 -13.05 0.76 10.49
C ASP A 387 -12.50 1.57 9.30
N GLU A 388 -12.54 2.90 9.38
CA GLU A 388 -12.00 3.81 8.36
C GLU A 388 -10.48 3.67 8.19
N ALA A 389 -9.71 3.39 9.27
CA ALA A 389 -8.27 3.15 9.21
C ALA A 389 -7.92 1.75 8.65
N MET A 390 -8.62 0.71 9.12
CA MET A 390 -8.50 -0.67 8.66
C MET A 390 -8.73 -0.78 7.15
N GLN A 391 -9.77 -0.11 6.62
CA GLN A 391 -10.07 -0.09 5.19
C GLN A 391 -8.98 0.61 4.36
N GLN A 392 -8.30 1.62 4.90
CA GLN A 392 -7.16 2.29 4.24
C GLN A 392 -5.93 1.37 4.18
N GLY A 393 -5.55 0.76 5.30
CA GLY A 393 -4.48 -0.24 5.33
C GLY A 393 -4.74 -1.41 4.37
N PHE A 394 -5.99 -1.85 4.30
CA PHE A 394 -6.39 -2.90 3.37
C PHE A 394 -6.36 -2.46 1.90
N ALA A 395 -6.64 -1.19 1.61
CA ALA A 395 -6.49 -0.65 0.25
C ALA A 395 -5.01 -0.64 -0.19
N LEU A 396 -4.07 -0.30 0.71
CA LEU A 396 -2.63 -0.41 0.46
C LEU A 396 -2.20 -1.85 0.17
N PHE A 397 -2.64 -2.81 0.99
CA PHE A 397 -2.42 -4.25 0.79
C PHE A 397 -2.94 -4.73 -0.57
N LYS A 398 -4.19 -4.39 -0.94
CA LYS A 398 -4.77 -4.72 -2.24
C LYS A 398 -3.99 -4.09 -3.41
N GLY A 399 -3.50 -2.86 -3.23
CA GLY A 399 -2.63 -2.18 -4.18
C GLY A 399 -1.28 -2.88 -4.37
N ALA A 400 -0.64 -3.31 -3.28
CA ALA A 400 0.59 -4.09 -3.31
C ALA A 400 0.39 -5.45 -4.02
N PHE A 401 -0.64 -6.21 -3.63
CA PHE A 401 -0.97 -7.51 -4.22
C PHE A 401 -1.15 -7.44 -5.74
N ALA A 402 -1.92 -6.46 -6.22
CA ALA A 402 -2.12 -6.23 -7.65
C ALA A 402 -0.83 -5.79 -8.38
N SER A 403 0.06 -5.09 -7.68
CA SER A 403 1.32 -4.59 -8.23
C SER A 403 2.37 -5.70 -8.34
N MET A 404 2.54 -6.51 -7.28
CA MET A 404 3.39 -7.70 -7.30
C MET A 404 2.89 -8.74 -8.31
N SER A 405 1.58 -8.93 -8.45
CA SER A 405 1.00 -9.80 -9.51
C SER A 405 1.36 -9.30 -10.92
N SER A 406 1.41 -7.98 -11.11
CA SER A 406 1.83 -7.36 -12.38
C SER A 406 3.34 -7.51 -12.60
N ALA A 407 4.15 -7.44 -11.53
CA ALA A 407 5.58 -7.67 -11.58
C ALA A 407 5.91 -9.14 -11.93
N ALA A 408 5.21 -10.11 -11.33
CA ALA A 408 5.36 -11.54 -11.64
C ALA A 408 5.04 -11.86 -13.11
N GLU A 409 3.97 -11.27 -13.67
CA GLU A 409 3.67 -11.38 -15.10
C GLU A 409 4.80 -10.82 -15.96
N ARG A 410 5.36 -9.66 -15.59
CA ARG A 410 6.50 -9.08 -16.30
C ARG A 410 7.74 -9.97 -16.22
N TYR A 411 8.07 -10.52 -15.05
CA TYR A 411 9.23 -11.40 -14.87
C TYR A 411 9.08 -12.72 -15.63
N SER A 412 7.89 -13.31 -15.62
CA SER A 412 7.55 -14.52 -16.39
C SER A 412 7.73 -14.37 -17.90
N ASN A 413 7.51 -13.16 -18.43
CA ASN A 413 7.69 -12.82 -19.84
C ASN A 413 9.14 -12.45 -20.21
N LEU A 414 10.03 -12.23 -19.23
CA LEU A 414 11.45 -11.95 -19.45
C LEU A 414 12.29 -13.23 -19.41
N GLU A 415 11.98 -14.16 -18.52
CA GLU A 415 12.74 -15.39 -18.32
C GLU A 415 12.21 -16.56 -19.17
N SER A 416 12.99 -16.98 -20.18
CA SER A 416 12.59 -18.03 -21.13
C SER A 416 12.26 -19.38 -20.49
N LEU A 417 12.85 -19.70 -19.33
CA LEU A 417 12.51 -20.92 -18.58
C LEU A 417 11.16 -20.80 -17.85
N ALA A 418 10.86 -19.62 -17.29
CA ALA A 418 9.58 -19.31 -16.67
C ALA A 418 8.45 -19.31 -17.73
N GLU A 419 8.70 -18.68 -18.89
CA GLU A 419 7.81 -18.71 -20.05
C GLU A 419 7.44 -20.15 -20.44
N GLN A 420 8.43 -21.06 -20.51
CA GLN A 420 8.17 -22.45 -20.86
C GLN A 420 7.39 -23.21 -19.76
N GLN A 421 7.81 -23.11 -18.49
CA GLN A 421 7.15 -23.81 -17.38
C GLN A 421 5.71 -23.34 -17.14
N PHE A 422 5.44 -22.05 -17.39
CA PHE A 422 4.12 -21.47 -17.28
C PHE A 422 3.22 -21.86 -18.46
N ASN A 423 3.68 -21.67 -19.70
CA ASN A 423 2.85 -21.84 -20.90
C ASN A 423 2.54 -23.31 -21.23
N ASP A 424 3.56 -24.19 -21.25
CA ASP A 424 3.36 -25.62 -21.54
C ASP A 424 2.77 -26.40 -20.35
N GLY A 425 2.83 -25.83 -19.14
CA GLY A 425 2.31 -26.40 -17.91
C GLY A 425 1.01 -25.75 -17.44
N ARG A 426 1.12 -24.79 -16.52
CA ARG A 426 -0.01 -24.20 -15.78
C ARG A 426 -1.07 -23.57 -16.68
N ALA A 427 -0.66 -22.75 -17.66
CA ALA A 427 -1.60 -22.04 -18.54
C ALA A 427 -2.40 -23.00 -19.43
N MET A 428 -1.73 -23.99 -20.03
CA MET A 428 -2.39 -25.05 -20.82
C MET A 428 -3.41 -25.82 -19.98
N VAL A 429 -3.06 -26.22 -18.75
CA VAL A 429 -3.99 -26.96 -17.89
C VAL A 429 -5.18 -26.10 -17.48
N ALA A 430 -4.96 -24.83 -17.15
CA ALA A 430 -6.04 -23.89 -16.87
C ALA A 430 -6.98 -23.72 -18.06
N ASP A 431 -6.48 -23.53 -19.29
CA ASP A 431 -7.31 -23.46 -20.49
C ASP A 431 -8.13 -24.75 -20.74
N LEU A 432 -7.57 -25.92 -20.43
CA LEU A 432 -8.30 -27.21 -20.53
C LEU A 432 -9.43 -27.31 -19.50
N VAL A 433 -9.20 -26.87 -18.27
CA VAL A 433 -10.21 -26.85 -17.20
C VAL A 433 -11.29 -25.81 -17.49
N ASP A 434 -10.92 -24.58 -17.86
CA ASP A 434 -11.84 -23.51 -18.23
C ASP A 434 -12.75 -23.94 -19.39
N ASN A 435 -12.19 -24.60 -20.40
CA ASN A 435 -12.96 -25.12 -21.53
C ASN A 435 -13.96 -26.21 -21.11
N MET A 436 -13.59 -27.10 -20.19
CA MET A 436 -14.52 -28.11 -19.67
C MET A 436 -15.64 -27.46 -18.84
N VAL A 437 -15.29 -26.58 -17.91
CA VAL A 437 -16.24 -25.87 -17.02
C VAL A 437 -17.21 -24.99 -17.82
N THR A 438 -16.73 -24.33 -18.88
CA THR A 438 -17.54 -23.36 -19.66
C THR A 438 -18.32 -24.00 -20.80
N ASN A 439 -17.73 -24.98 -21.50
CA ASN A 439 -18.25 -25.46 -22.79
C ASN A 439 -18.75 -26.91 -22.78
N ASP A 440 -18.50 -27.72 -21.76
CA ASP A 440 -19.02 -29.09 -21.69
C ASP A 440 -20.36 -29.15 -20.94
N PRO A 441 -21.50 -29.38 -21.62
CA PRO A 441 -22.81 -29.44 -20.98
C PRO A 441 -23.03 -30.68 -20.10
N ARG A 442 -22.05 -31.59 -20.02
CA ARG A 442 -22.07 -32.74 -19.10
C ARG A 442 -21.62 -32.38 -17.69
N TYR A 443 -20.82 -31.31 -17.55
CA TYR A 443 -20.23 -30.87 -16.29
C TYR A 443 -21.31 -30.43 -15.30
N GLN A 444 -21.37 -31.09 -14.13
CA GLN A 444 -22.32 -30.75 -13.05
C GLN A 444 -21.64 -29.93 -11.95
N GLY A 445 -20.35 -30.15 -11.72
CA GLY A 445 -19.49 -29.30 -10.91
C GLY A 445 -19.72 -29.38 -9.40
N LEU A 446 -19.24 -28.36 -8.68
CA LEU A 446 -19.50 -28.20 -7.25
C LEU A 446 -20.97 -27.82 -7.02
N GLY A 447 -21.59 -28.33 -5.97
CA GLY A 447 -23.00 -28.03 -5.66
C GLY A 447 -23.17 -26.68 -4.96
N ASP A 448 -24.29 -26.02 -5.26
CA ASP A 448 -24.63 -24.64 -4.86
C ASP A 448 -24.88 -24.40 -3.34
N LYS A 449 -24.33 -25.22 -2.43
CA LYS A 449 -24.59 -25.06 -0.98
C LYS A 449 -23.88 -23.85 -0.36
N ALA A 450 -22.69 -23.53 -0.85
CA ALA A 450 -21.98 -22.29 -0.57
C ALA A 450 -21.37 -21.78 -1.87
N PRO A 451 -21.42 -20.47 -2.17
CA PRO A 451 -20.72 -19.92 -3.32
C PRO A 451 -19.20 -19.98 -3.07
N ASN A 452 -18.45 -20.66 -3.95
CA ASN A 452 -16.99 -20.63 -3.94
C ASN A 452 -16.51 -19.21 -4.28
N THR A 453 -15.99 -18.48 -3.29
CA THR A 453 -15.54 -17.09 -3.46
C THR A 453 -14.18 -17.01 -4.16
N LEU A 454 -13.33 -18.01 -3.92
CA LEU A 454 -11.97 -18.16 -4.45
C LEU A 454 -11.91 -18.49 -5.96
N GLY A 455 -13.05 -18.68 -6.61
CA GLY A 455 -13.15 -18.99 -8.03
C GLY A 455 -12.89 -20.47 -8.35
N ALA A 456 -13.71 -21.02 -9.25
CA ALA A 456 -13.53 -22.38 -9.76
C ALA A 456 -12.39 -22.46 -10.78
N GLY A 457 -11.90 -23.67 -11.05
CA GLY A 457 -10.82 -23.92 -11.99
C GLY A 457 -9.43 -23.53 -11.48
N VAL A 458 -8.45 -23.62 -12.38
CA VAL A 458 -7.03 -23.38 -12.09
C VAL A 458 -6.70 -21.93 -12.40
N SER A 459 -6.35 -21.17 -11.36
CA SER A 459 -5.85 -19.80 -11.46
C SER A 459 -4.58 -19.72 -12.31
N LYS A 460 -4.43 -18.67 -13.12
CA LYS A 460 -3.18 -18.33 -13.82
C LYS A 460 -2.28 -17.34 -13.07
N LEU A 461 -2.71 -16.84 -11.89
CA LEU A 461 -1.91 -15.93 -11.06
C LEU A 461 -0.53 -16.50 -10.71
N ALA A 462 0.40 -15.66 -10.29
CA ALA A 462 1.50 -16.13 -9.45
C ALA A 462 0.97 -16.88 -8.23
N ASP A 463 1.71 -17.87 -7.74
CA ASP A 463 1.49 -18.43 -6.40
C ASP A 463 1.95 -17.45 -5.34
N PHE A 464 1.30 -17.45 -4.18
CA PHE A 464 1.54 -16.46 -3.13
C PHE A 464 1.11 -16.97 -1.76
N ASP A 465 1.65 -16.35 -0.73
CA ASP A 465 1.17 -16.36 0.65
C ASP A 465 1.06 -14.91 1.12
N ALA A 466 -0.03 -14.56 1.79
CA ALA A 466 -0.39 -13.18 2.06
C ALA A 466 -1.10 -13.06 3.39
N THR A 467 -0.65 -12.13 4.23
CA THR A 467 -1.30 -11.83 5.51
C THR A 467 -1.53 -10.33 5.60
N PHE A 468 -2.73 -9.93 6.01
CA PHE A 468 -3.05 -8.58 6.44
C PHE A 468 -3.59 -8.64 7.87
N SER A 469 -3.12 -7.77 8.75
CA SER A 469 -3.69 -7.62 10.08
C SER A 469 -3.83 -6.16 10.49
N TYR A 470 -4.89 -5.90 11.26
CA TYR A 470 -5.19 -4.61 11.85
C TYR A 470 -5.54 -4.80 13.33
N ALA A 471 -4.89 -4.06 14.21
CA ALA A 471 -5.20 -4.03 15.64
C ALA A 471 -5.42 -2.59 16.13
N LEU A 472 -6.23 -2.45 17.18
CA LEU A 472 -6.51 -1.18 17.83
C LEU A 472 -6.42 -1.35 19.35
N ASP A 473 -5.48 -0.69 20.00
CA ASP A 473 -5.42 -0.67 21.47
C ASP A 473 -6.38 0.39 22.05
N SER A 474 -7.60 -0.03 22.40
CA SER A 474 -8.56 0.86 23.07
C SER A 474 -8.38 0.91 24.59
N GLY A 475 -7.29 0.33 25.14
CA GLY A 475 -6.97 0.28 26.56
C GLY A 475 -7.80 -0.75 27.34
N ASP A 476 -9.12 -0.59 27.36
CA ASP A 476 -10.04 -1.55 28.00
C ASP A 476 -10.24 -2.83 27.16
N TYR A 477 -10.01 -2.75 25.85
CA TYR A 477 -10.09 -3.88 24.93
C TYR A 477 -9.21 -3.68 23.70
N GLN A 478 -8.70 -4.79 23.15
CA GLN A 478 -7.68 -4.79 22.09
C GLN A 478 -8.13 -5.62 20.89
N PRO A 479 -9.13 -5.17 20.11
CA PRO A 479 -9.61 -5.89 18.94
C PRO A 479 -8.53 -6.01 17.88
N LYS A 480 -8.37 -7.21 17.32
CA LYS A 480 -7.50 -7.50 16.18
C LYS A 480 -8.26 -8.30 15.13
N SER A 481 -8.14 -7.89 13.87
CA SER A 481 -8.56 -8.66 12.70
C SER A 481 -7.32 -9.09 11.92
N THR A 482 -7.29 -10.33 11.46
CA THR A 482 -6.24 -10.89 10.60
C THR A 482 -6.90 -11.62 9.44
N ILE A 483 -6.38 -11.45 8.23
CA ILE A 483 -6.81 -12.15 7.02
C ILE A 483 -5.57 -12.77 6.40
N GLU A 484 -5.63 -14.07 6.15
CA GLU A 484 -4.60 -14.82 5.43
C GLU A 484 -5.17 -15.25 4.08
N LEU A 485 -4.37 -15.18 3.03
CA LEU A 485 -4.76 -15.60 1.70
C LEU A 485 -3.57 -16.30 1.03
N SER A 486 -3.77 -17.53 0.57
CA SER A 486 -2.69 -18.28 -0.08
C SER A 486 -3.14 -18.99 -1.35
N GLN A 487 -2.18 -19.18 -2.24
CA GLN A 487 -2.31 -19.98 -3.44
C GLN A 487 -0.99 -20.70 -3.72
N ALA A 488 -1.03 -22.03 -3.76
CA ALA A 488 0.14 -22.86 -4.10
C ALA A 488 -0.21 -23.81 -5.24
N THR A 489 0.67 -23.95 -6.24
CA THR A 489 0.52 -24.84 -7.39
C THR A 489 1.70 -25.80 -7.50
N GLU A 490 1.43 -27.10 -7.45
CA GLU A 490 2.43 -28.16 -7.64
C GLU A 490 2.22 -28.86 -8.98
N GLN A 491 3.29 -29.13 -9.73
CA GLN A 491 3.25 -29.90 -10.97
C GLN A 491 3.74 -31.33 -10.74
N THR A 492 2.98 -32.32 -11.21
CA THR A 492 3.30 -33.75 -11.08
C THR A 492 3.35 -34.43 -12.45
N GLN A 493 4.32 -35.34 -12.64
CA GLN A 493 4.41 -36.18 -13.83
C GLN A 493 4.71 -37.64 -13.47
N LEU A 494 4.01 -38.57 -14.10
CA LEU A 494 4.17 -40.01 -13.92
C LEU A 494 3.89 -40.77 -15.22
N GLY A 495 4.96 -41.14 -15.94
CA GLY A 495 4.85 -41.82 -17.23
C GLY A 495 4.23 -40.90 -18.29
N GLU A 496 3.09 -41.30 -18.84
CA GLU A 496 2.34 -40.53 -19.86
C GLU A 496 1.37 -39.49 -19.25
N LEU A 497 1.17 -39.51 -17.93
CA LEU A 497 0.32 -38.55 -17.22
C LEU A 497 1.16 -37.40 -16.69
N SER A 498 0.69 -36.18 -16.93
CA SER A 498 1.14 -34.95 -16.27
C SER A 498 -0.06 -34.24 -15.67
N GLY A 499 0.15 -33.35 -14.71
CA GLY A 499 -0.94 -32.62 -14.10
C GLY A 499 -0.43 -31.59 -13.11
N LEU A 500 -1.36 -30.84 -12.55
CA LEU A 500 -1.11 -29.97 -11.41
C LEU A 500 -2.17 -30.14 -10.34
N THR A 501 -1.76 -29.87 -9.10
CA THR A 501 -2.62 -29.59 -7.97
C THR A 501 -2.46 -28.13 -7.60
N GLN A 502 -3.57 -27.44 -7.34
CA GLN A 502 -3.58 -26.07 -6.86
C GLN A 502 -4.52 -25.96 -5.65
N SER A 503 -3.99 -25.39 -4.58
CA SER A 503 -4.73 -25.06 -3.36
C SER A 503 -4.88 -23.55 -3.29
N LYS A 504 -6.09 -23.07 -3.09
CA LYS A 504 -6.45 -21.67 -2.80
C LYS A 504 -7.05 -21.64 -1.40
N ASN A 505 -6.63 -20.72 -0.53
CA ASN A 505 -7.22 -20.58 0.81
C ASN A 505 -7.44 -19.11 1.13
N VAL A 506 -8.50 -18.81 1.89
CA VAL A 506 -8.69 -17.56 2.63
C VAL A 506 -9.09 -17.88 4.06
N ASN A 507 -8.35 -17.37 5.02
CA ASN A 507 -8.73 -17.40 6.43
C ASN A 507 -9.03 -15.97 6.88
N SER A 508 -10.07 -15.79 7.70
CA SER A 508 -10.18 -14.61 8.54
C SER A 508 -10.32 -15.00 10.00
N HIS A 509 -9.63 -14.22 10.84
CA HIS A 509 -9.62 -14.31 12.27
C HIS A 509 -9.94 -12.93 12.84
N PHE A 510 -10.78 -12.90 13.85
CA PHE A 510 -10.98 -11.74 14.71
C PHE A 510 -10.94 -12.21 16.17
N ASP A 511 -10.21 -11.49 17.01
CA ASP A 511 -10.22 -11.64 18.46
C ASP A 511 -10.04 -10.30 19.17
N TYR A 512 -9.89 -10.36 20.49
CA TYR A 512 -9.62 -9.21 21.34
C TYR A 512 -8.26 -9.31 22.06
N GLN A 513 -7.26 -9.97 21.45
CA GLN A 513 -5.89 -10.10 21.99
C GLN A 513 -5.83 -10.40 23.51
N TYR A 514 -6.62 -11.40 23.94
CA TYR A 514 -6.82 -11.81 25.35
C TYR A 514 -7.56 -10.84 26.28
N SER A 515 -7.89 -9.61 25.86
CA SER A 515 -8.70 -8.66 26.66
C SER A 515 -10.15 -9.15 26.81
N ARG A 516 -10.66 -9.88 25.82
CA ARG A 516 -11.90 -10.65 25.86
C ARG A 516 -11.70 -12.05 25.26
N PRO A 517 -12.48 -13.06 25.68
CA PRO A 517 -12.45 -14.42 25.12
C PRO A 517 -13.30 -14.60 23.85
N ASP A 518 -13.99 -13.55 23.39
CA ASP A 518 -14.72 -13.54 22.12
C ASP A 518 -13.78 -13.74 20.92
N TYR A 519 -14.21 -14.51 19.92
CA TYR A 519 -13.51 -14.63 18.65
C TYR A 519 -14.43 -15.04 17.50
N TYR A 520 -13.96 -14.77 16.29
CA TYR A 520 -14.54 -15.25 15.03
C TYR A 520 -13.44 -15.84 14.16
N ASN A 521 -13.65 -17.05 13.66
CA ASN A 521 -12.79 -17.71 12.67
C ASN A 521 -13.64 -18.09 11.47
N LYS A 522 -13.11 -17.87 10.27
CA LYS A 522 -13.62 -18.42 9.02
C LYS A 522 -12.44 -18.92 8.20
N ALA A 523 -12.51 -20.16 7.72
CA ALA A 523 -11.55 -20.71 6.76
C ALA A 523 -12.32 -21.18 5.53
N GLU A 524 -11.99 -20.67 4.36
CA GLU A 524 -12.49 -21.15 3.07
C GLU A 524 -11.31 -21.65 2.24
N SER A 525 -11.40 -22.90 1.76
CA SER A 525 -10.41 -23.50 0.88
C SER A 525 -11.04 -24.04 -0.38
N TYR A 526 -10.33 -23.90 -1.49
CA TYR A 526 -10.65 -24.51 -2.77
C TYR A 526 -9.41 -25.23 -3.31
N ASN A 527 -9.52 -26.54 -3.49
CA ASN A 527 -8.45 -27.37 -4.02
C ASN A 527 -8.89 -27.93 -5.37
N VAL A 528 -8.01 -27.86 -6.37
CA VAL A 528 -8.21 -28.45 -7.69
C VAL A 528 -7.01 -29.30 -8.08
N GLY A 529 -7.24 -30.58 -8.39
CA GLY A 529 -6.25 -31.51 -8.93
C GLY A 529 -6.60 -31.88 -10.37
N THR A 530 -5.60 -32.09 -11.22
CA THR A 530 -5.80 -32.40 -12.64
C THR A 530 -4.91 -33.56 -13.10
N ALA A 531 -5.42 -34.35 -14.04
CA ALA A 531 -4.65 -35.31 -14.81
C ALA A 531 -4.83 -35.01 -16.30
N VAL A 532 -3.72 -34.84 -17.00
CA VAL A 532 -3.66 -34.59 -18.44
C VAL A 532 -2.85 -35.72 -19.10
N LYS A 533 -3.38 -36.22 -20.22
CA LYS A 533 -2.71 -37.19 -21.09
C LYS A 533 -2.79 -36.68 -22.52
N ASN A 534 -1.67 -36.67 -23.25
CA ASN A 534 -1.64 -36.24 -24.67
C ASN A 534 -2.25 -34.84 -24.95
N LYS A 535 -2.18 -33.91 -23.98
CA LYS A 535 -2.84 -32.58 -23.98
C LYS A 535 -4.38 -32.60 -23.88
N GLU A 536 -4.96 -33.70 -23.41
CA GLU A 536 -6.38 -33.83 -23.08
C GLU A 536 -6.55 -34.02 -21.56
N LEU A 537 -7.55 -33.35 -20.97
CA LEU A 537 -7.89 -33.48 -19.55
C LEU A 537 -8.62 -34.83 -19.34
N VAL A 538 -7.98 -35.75 -18.61
CA VAL A 538 -8.51 -37.10 -18.32
C VAL A 538 -8.97 -37.27 -16.87
N GLY A 539 -8.61 -36.32 -16.00
CA GLY A 539 -9.13 -36.24 -14.64
C GLY A 539 -9.15 -34.80 -14.11
N LEU A 540 -10.18 -34.47 -13.33
CA LEU A 540 -10.30 -33.23 -12.57
C LEU A 540 -10.93 -33.57 -11.22
N ASP A 541 -10.24 -33.32 -10.11
CA ASP A 541 -10.80 -33.41 -8.77
C ASP A 541 -10.91 -32.00 -8.19
N GLN A 542 -12.06 -31.67 -7.62
CA GLN A 542 -12.32 -30.37 -7.01
C GLN A 542 -12.92 -30.57 -5.62
N SER A 543 -12.42 -29.83 -4.64
CA SER A 543 -13.04 -29.74 -3.32
C SER A 543 -13.03 -28.32 -2.79
N HIS A 544 -14.20 -27.84 -2.40
CA HIS A 544 -14.43 -26.59 -1.68
C HIS A 544 -14.87 -26.91 -0.26
N GLU A 545 -14.28 -26.25 0.73
CA GLU A 545 -14.58 -26.43 2.16
C GLU A 545 -14.62 -25.06 2.82
N VAL A 546 -15.67 -24.80 3.61
CA VAL A 546 -15.87 -23.56 4.36
C VAL A 546 -16.22 -23.91 5.80
N ASP A 547 -15.33 -23.54 6.72
CA ASP A 547 -15.49 -23.69 8.16
C ASP A 547 -15.67 -22.32 8.81
N VAL A 548 -16.59 -22.20 9.77
CA VAL A 548 -16.81 -21.03 10.63
C VAL A 548 -16.88 -21.49 12.08
N ASP A 549 -16.11 -20.84 12.96
CA ASP A 549 -16.14 -21.08 14.41
C ASP A 549 -16.17 -19.72 15.13
N THR A 550 -17.28 -19.43 15.80
CA THR A 550 -17.55 -18.15 16.48
C THR A 550 -17.85 -18.39 17.94
N LYS A 551 -17.27 -17.59 18.85
CA LYS A 551 -17.70 -17.52 20.25
C LYS A 551 -17.89 -16.07 20.70
N MET A 552 -18.99 -15.83 21.40
CA MET A 552 -19.35 -14.54 22.00
C MET A 552 -19.60 -14.70 23.50
N TYR A 553 -19.14 -13.73 24.27
CA TYR A 553 -19.16 -13.72 25.72
C TYR A 553 -19.64 -12.36 26.26
N GLY A 554 -20.50 -12.41 27.26
CA GLY A 554 -21.01 -11.24 27.97
C GLY A 554 -20.32 -11.09 29.32
N PHE A 555 -19.97 -9.87 29.70
CA PHE A 555 -19.36 -9.61 31.01
C PHE A 555 -20.42 -9.63 32.12
N ASN A 556 -20.26 -10.51 33.11
CA ASN A 556 -21.12 -10.54 34.29
C ASN A 556 -20.47 -9.71 35.43
N PRO A 557 -21.05 -8.55 35.81
CA PRO A 557 -20.49 -7.69 36.86
C PRO A 557 -20.66 -8.26 38.28
N GLN A 558 -21.46 -9.31 38.48
CA GLN A 558 -21.64 -9.95 39.79
C GLN A 558 -20.52 -10.96 40.08
N THR A 559 -20.06 -11.68 39.05
CA THR A 559 -18.97 -12.67 39.13
C THR A 559 -17.61 -12.06 38.74
N ASN A 560 -17.62 -10.89 38.08
CA ASN A 560 -16.45 -10.23 37.49
C ASN A 560 -15.73 -11.15 36.48
N GLN A 561 -16.53 -11.83 35.65
CA GLN A 561 -16.07 -12.83 34.67
C GLN A 561 -16.85 -12.69 33.36
N PHE A 562 -16.21 -13.08 32.25
CA PHE A 562 -16.87 -13.28 30.97
C PHE A 562 -17.55 -14.64 30.94
N GLU A 563 -18.82 -14.66 30.55
CA GLU A 563 -19.60 -15.89 30.43
C GLU A 563 -20.10 -16.09 29.00
N LEU A 564 -20.13 -17.34 28.55
CA LEU A 564 -20.53 -17.68 27.19
C LEU A 564 -21.98 -17.23 26.93
N GLN A 565 -22.19 -16.49 25.85
CA GLN A 565 -23.52 -16.17 25.32
C GLN A 565 -23.84 -17.02 24.10
N MET A 566 -22.86 -17.19 23.20
CA MET A 566 -23.05 -17.94 21.96
C MET A 566 -21.77 -18.67 21.56
N ALA A 567 -21.90 -19.92 21.10
CA ALA A 567 -20.87 -20.65 20.37
C ALA A 567 -21.50 -21.26 19.12
N MET A 568 -20.88 -21.08 17.96
CA MET A 568 -21.35 -21.63 16.69
C MET A 568 -20.20 -22.25 15.92
N GLN A 569 -20.42 -23.46 15.41
CA GLN A 569 -19.55 -24.15 14.47
C GLN A 569 -20.36 -24.54 13.25
N GLU A 570 -19.91 -24.14 12.06
CA GLU A 570 -20.55 -24.40 10.79
C GLU A 570 -19.50 -24.90 9.78
N GLN A 571 -19.79 -26.00 9.09
CA GLN A 571 -18.93 -26.57 8.05
C GLN A 571 -19.77 -26.86 6.81
N THR A 572 -19.31 -26.41 5.65
CA THR A 572 -19.81 -26.77 4.33
C THR A 572 -18.69 -27.42 3.53
N VAL A 573 -18.95 -28.55 2.89
CA VAL A 573 -17.99 -29.22 1.99
C VAL A 573 -18.70 -29.60 0.71
N SER A 574 -18.11 -29.24 -0.43
CA SER A 574 -18.57 -29.58 -1.78
C SER A 574 -17.43 -30.21 -2.56
N LYS A 575 -17.67 -31.33 -3.26
CA LYS A 575 -16.67 -32.06 -4.04
C LYS A 575 -17.22 -32.46 -5.41
N SER A 576 -16.34 -32.52 -6.41
CA SER A 576 -16.63 -32.93 -7.79
C SER A 576 -15.40 -33.60 -8.39
N ASP A 577 -15.47 -34.93 -8.54
CA ASP A 577 -14.37 -35.77 -9.01
C ASP A 577 -14.74 -36.37 -10.38
N ILE A 578 -14.01 -36.00 -11.44
CA ILE A 578 -14.31 -36.30 -12.84
C ILE A 578 -13.21 -37.16 -13.44
N ARG A 579 -13.58 -38.20 -14.20
CA ARG A 579 -12.70 -39.03 -15.03
C ARG A 579 -13.25 -39.08 -16.45
N LEU A 580 -12.42 -38.70 -17.43
CA LEU A 580 -12.74 -38.75 -18.85
C LEU A 580 -11.78 -39.72 -19.56
N ILE A 581 -12.27 -40.91 -19.90
CA ILE A 581 -11.45 -42.01 -20.39
C ILE A 581 -12.21 -42.74 -21.51
N ASP A 582 -11.60 -42.87 -22.69
CA ASP A 582 -12.16 -43.61 -23.84
C ASP A 582 -13.61 -43.17 -24.21
N ASP A 583 -13.84 -41.85 -24.22
CA ASP A 583 -15.14 -41.15 -24.41
C ASP A 583 -16.19 -41.37 -23.29
N ILE A 584 -15.81 -42.02 -22.18
CA ILE A 584 -16.67 -42.23 -21.02
C ILE A 584 -16.38 -41.17 -19.96
N TRP A 585 -17.41 -40.41 -19.60
CA TRP A 585 -17.45 -39.43 -18.53
C TRP A 585 -18.00 -40.08 -17.26
N LEU A 586 -17.21 -40.12 -16.20
CA LEU A 586 -17.63 -40.47 -14.84
C LEU A 586 -17.43 -39.24 -13.96
N GLU A 587 -18.45 -38.83 -13.23
CA GLU A 587 -18.41 -37.71 -12.29
C GLU A 587 -19.08 -38.12 -10.98
N GLU A 588 -18.39 -37.93 -9.86
CA GLU A 588 -18.94 -38.04 -8.50
C GLU A 588 -19.04 -36.65 -7.87
N ASN A 589 -20.25 -36.22 -7.51
CA ASN A 589 -20.49 -34.95 -6.81
C ASN A 589 -20.97 -35.23 -5.39
N GLU A 590 -20.36 -34.61 -4.39
CA GLU A 590 -20.68 -34.83 -2.98
C GLU A 590 -20.78 -33.49 -2.24
N ASN A 591 -21.85 -33.28 -1.47
CA ASN A 591 -22.06 -32.03 -0.75
C ASN A 591 -22.58 -32.29 0.67
N SER A 592 -21.81 -31.92 1.70
CA SER A 592 -22.20 -31.95 3.10
C SER A 592 -22.29 -30.57 3.73
N TYR A 593 -23.14 -30.45 4.73
CA TYR A 593 -23.33 -29.28 5.56
C TYR A 593 -23.60 -29.73 6.99
N SER A 594 -22.97 -29.10 7.96
CA SER A 594 -23.23 -29.29 9.39
C SER A 594 -23.12 -27.98 10.14
N MET A 595 -24.03 -27.73 11.08
CA MET A 595 -24.00 -26.58 11.97
C MET A 595 -24.41 -27.01 13.37
N HIS A 596 -23.58 -26.65 14.36
CA HIS A 596 -23.86 -26.76 15.78
C HIS A 596 -23.81 -25.36 16.38
N LYS A 597 -24.95 -24.87 16.88
CA LYS A 597 -25.04 -23.59 17.60
C LYS A 597 -25.55 -23.82 19.02
N LYS A 598 -24.92 -23.18 19.98
CA LYS A 598 -25.33 -23.11 21.38
C LYS A 598 -25.46 -21.64 21.77
N GLU A 599 -26.63 -21.22 22.26
CA GLU A 599 -26.90 -19.83 22.67
C GLU A 599 -27.62 -19.79 24.03
N ARG A 600 -27.42 -18.73 24.83
CA ARG A 600 -28.06 -18.58 26.14
C ARG A 600 -29.57 -18.38 25.98
N ASP A 601 -30.36 -18.98 26.87
CA ASP A 601 -31.81 -18.80 26.87
C ASP A 601 -32.18 -17.49 27.61
N GLU A 602 -32.66 -16.49 26.87
CA GLU A 602 -33.12 -15.21 27.43
C GLU A 602 -34.53 -15.28 28.05
N SER A 603 -35.22 -16.43 27.99
CA SER A 603 -36.67 -16.53 28.25
C SER A 603 -37.08 -16.96 29.65
N ASP A 604 -36.14 -17.37 30.51
CA ASP A 604 -36.42 -17.82 31.89
C ASP A 604 -35.57 -17.03 32.92
N ASP A 605 -36.10 -16.84 34.14
CA ASP A 605 -35.44 -16.08 35.24
C ASP A 605 -34.15 -16.75 35.79
N LYS A 606 -33.61 -17.76 35.09
CA LYS A 606 -32.39 -18.51 35.46
C LYS A 606 -31.30 -18.22 34.44
N GLN A 607 -30.23 -17.55 34.89
CA GLN A 607 -29.17 -17.06 34.01
C GLN A 607 -28.28 -18.16 33.37
N ASP A 608 -28.53 -19.46 33.62
CA ASP A 608 -27.59 -20.56 33.31
C ASP A 608 -28.06 -21.51 32.17
N ASP A 609 -29.28 -21.37 31.64
CA ASP A 609 -29.84 -22.30 30.65
C ASP A 609 -29.43 -21.94 29.20
N PHE A 610 -29.29 -22.95 28.32
CA PHE A 610 -28.84 -22.80 26.92
C PHE A 610 -29.74 -23.54 25.93
N ILE A 611 -29.94 -22.97 24.75
CA ILE A 611 -30.59 -23.56 23.59
C ILE A 611 -29.53 -24.12 22.65
N GLU A 612 -29.68 -25.39 22.24
CA GLU A 612 -28.83 -26.03 21.23
C GLU A 612 -29.58 -26.25 19.90
N THR A 613 -29.05 -25.70 18.82
CA THR A 613 -29.55 -25.90 17.45
C THR A 613 -28.53 -26.71 16.64
N ASN A 614 -28.96 -27.87 16.15
CA ASN A 614 -28.16 -28.75 15.31
C ASN A 614 -28.79 -28.87 13.91
N ARG A 615 -27.99 -28.74 12.86
CA ARG A 615 -28.39 -28.99 11.46
C ARG A 615 -27.35 -29.86 10.77
N HIS A 616 -27.82 -30.77 9.92
CA HIS A 616 -26.96 -31.59 9.07
C HIS A 616 -27.66 -31.93 7.76
N SER A 617 -26.93 -31.92 6.65
CA SER A 617 -27.38 -32.48 5.37
C SER A 617 -26.19 -33.07 4.60
N HIS A 618 -26.41 -34.17 3.89
CA HIS A 618 -25.43 -34.81 3.04
C HIS A 618 -26.12 -35.33 1.77
N THR A 619 -25.49 -35.13 0.62
CA THR A 619 -26.00 -35.52 -0.70
C THR A 619 -24.84 -35.97 -1.57
N LYS A 620 -24.94 -37.17 -2.16
CA LYS A 620 -23.98 -37.69 -3.15
C LYS A 620 -24.71 -38.07 -4.43
N LEU A 621 -24.14 -37.70 -5.58
CA LEU A 621 -24.59 -38.04 -6.92
C LEU A 621 -23.42 -38.67 -7.69
N VAL A 622 -23.73 -39.65 -8.55
CA VAL A 622 -22.75 -40.26 -9.45
C VAL A 622 -23.36 -40.29 -10.85
N THR A 623 -22.71 -39.61 -11.78
CA THR A 623 -23.11 -39.46 -13.17
C THR A 623 -22.15 -40.26 -14.06
N LEU A 624 -22.69 -41.11 -14.94
CA LEU A 624 -21.91 -41.90 -15.90
C LEU A 624 -22.52 -41.74 -17.30
N ILE A 625 -21.76 -41.20 -18.25
CA ILE A 625 -22.19 -40.88 -19.61
C ILE A 625 -21.17 -41.43 -20.60
N GLY A 626 -21.61 -42.24 -21.57
CA GLY A 626 -20.74 -42.80 -22.61
C GLY A 626 -21.40 -43.97 -23.35
N ASP A 627 -20.64 -44.65 -24.22
CA ASP A 627 -21.07 -45.88 -24.88
C ASP A 627 -20.96 -47.07 -23.90
N LEU A 628 -21.98 -47.22 -23.06
CA LEU A 628 -22.05 -48.26 -22.03
C LEU A 628 -22.28 -49.66 -22.63
N ASP A 629 -22.86 -49.75 -23.82
CA ASP A 629 -23.08 -51.02 -24.52
C ASP A 629 -21.73 -51.59 -25.00
N LYS A 630 -20.82 -50.76 -25.53
CA LYS A 630 -19.44 -51.14 -25.85
C LYS A 630 -18.66 -51.69 -24.65
N LEU A 631 -18.88 -51.17 -23.44
CA LEU A 631 -18.33 -51.72 -22.19
C LEU A 631 -19.00 -53.03 -21.75
N ALA A 632 -20.31 -53.17 -21.98
CA ALA A 632 -21.06 -54.35 -21.60
C ALA A 632 -20.70 -55.57 -22.47
N GLU A 633 -20.65 -55.36 -23.78
CA GLU A 633 -20.45 -56.40 -24.79
C GLU A 633 -18.98 -56.83 -24.94
N ASN A 634 -18.02 -55.91 -24.84
CA ASN A 634 -16.61 -56.20 -25.10
C ASN A 634 -15.77 -56.29 -23.82
N LYS A 635 -15.48 -57.52 -23.38
CA LYS A 635 -14.65 -57.81 -22.19
C LYS A 635 -13.24 -57.22 -22.27
N ASN A 636 -12.64 -57.08 -23.46
CA ASN A 636 -11.29 -56.54 -23.59
C ASN A 636 -11.31 -55.01 -23.40
N VAL A 637 -12.22 -54.31 -24.08
CA VAL A 637 -12.40 -52.85 -23.93
C VAL A 637 -12.72 -52.48 -22.48
N ARG A 638 -13.62 -53.22 -21.81
CA ARG A 638 -13.88 -53.00 -20.38
C ARG A 638 -12.66 -53.21 -19.49
N ARG A 639 -11.77 -54.16 -19.81
CA ARG A 639 -10.52 -54.36 -19.06
C ARG A 639 -9.54 -53.21 -19.28
N GLU A 640 -9.45 -52.71 -20.51
CA GLU A 640 -8.62 -51.58 -20.90
C GLU A 640 -9.07 -50.30 -20.19
N TYR A 641 -10.36 -49.95 -20.28
CA TYR A 641 -10.98 -48.86 -19.53
C TYR A 641 -10.70 -48.94 -18.02
N LEU A 642 -10.93 -50.10 -17.39
CA LEU A 642 -10.66 -50.27 -15.94
C LEU A 642 -9.16 -50.15 -15.60
N THR A 643 -8.27 -50.47 -16.53
CA THR A 643 -6.82 -50.30 -16.35
C THR A 643 -6.44 -48.82 -16.45
N ASN A 644 -6.96 -48.11 -17.45
CA ASN A 644 -6.78 -46.67 -17.63
C ASN A 644 -7.35 -45.89 -16.43
N LEU A 645 -8.56 -46.22 -15.98
CA LEU A 645 -9.21 -45.63 -14.80
C LEU A 645 -8.37 -45.87 -13.53
N SER A 646 -7.84 -47.08 -13.34
CA SER A 646 -6.94 -47.36 -12.22
C SER A 646 -5.62 -46.59 -12.29
N GLN A 647 -5.12 -46.26 -13.48
CA GLN A 647 -3.90 -45.46 -13.66
C GLN A 647 -4.16 -43.98 -13.36
N VAL A 648 -5.28 -43.42 -13.85
CA VAL A 648 -5.67 -42.03 -13.55
C VAL A 648 -5.98 -41.88 -12.07
N ASN A 649 -6.75 -42.78 -11.45
CA ASN A 649 -6.98 -42.74 -10.00
C ASN A 649 -5.67 -42.83 -9.22
N PHE A 650 -4.77 -43.76 -9.54
CA PHE A 650 -3.46 -43.85 -8.88
C PHE A 650 -2.56 -42.61 -9.09
N PHE A 651 -2.80 -41.81 -10.13
CA PHE A 651 -2.15 -40.52 -10.32
C PHE A 651 -2.76 -39.45 -9.42
N MET A 652 -4.09 -39.36 -9.36
CA MET A 652 -4.84 -38.37 -8.57
C MET A 652 -4.78 -38.63 -7.05
N ASP A 653 -4.75 -39.91 -6.66
CA ASP A 653 -4.65 -40.38 -5.26
C ASP A 653 -3.25 -40.16 -4.65
N LYS A 654 -2.24 -39.79 -5.47
CA LYS A 654 -0.92 -39.39 -4.99
C LYS A 654 -0.95 -37.94 -4.51
N LYS A 655 -1.45 -37.75 -3.31
CA LYS A 655 -1.11 -36.63 -2.42
C LYS A 655 -0.06 -37.12 -1.43
#